data_AF-A0A3R9PEF7-F1
#
_entry.id   AF-A0A3R9PEF7-F1
#
_cell.length_a   1.000
_cell.length_b   1.000
_cell.length_c   1.000
_cell.angle_alpha   90.00
_cell.angle_beta   90.00
_cell.angle_gamma   90.00
#
_symmetry.space_group_name_H-M   'P 1'
#
loop_
_entity.id
_entity.type
_entity.pdbx_description
1 polymer ?
#
loop_
_entity_poly.entity_id
_entity_poly.type
_entity_poly.pdbx_seq_one_letter_code
_entity_poly.pdbx_strand_id
1 'polypeptide(L)'
;MPIRGIAFRGIDQVKGPLVIMRGVPGVAYEEVVRIYSEDGREWLGQVLEAGRDKVVIQILGDTEGLDANAIVKFTGSTLKVAVSDEVLGRVFNGAGEPIDGGPKIRAEDFRDINGAPINPVKRDYPDEFIETGISAIDGMLSLIRGQKLPIFSESGLPHNEVAAQIARQAVVLGREEKFSIVFAAVGLKYDDVLFFRRQFEEFGALSRSVLFLNLANDPVIERITTPRVALTVAEYLAFDLGMDVLVIITDMTNYCFSGDTEVILADGTIKPIGEVVESAVGNAGKFIDIGSGSGLLQLGAISSQQCPHEALSWEEFQHRRARIAAVEKIAYSGKLLEIAFRSGAILKVTPDHKILVDTLSGPRMIPARELRVGDEVYSIETIEVEEEVPEVPTLLSQDNPDMFYIHFKDDWFWEKLIEKYGSLRASSDKLGISYSKLTGAKYRRALRLSDVLRVSNELGVSLRDLAGHIDRITAGKRISVKMPSNKITPEILRLLGWIMSDGYLMKYQSQYIIGFSAKSKELLDEFIHYFTSSFIGPKASVQRNQNGVYMIRFGSALAYTILKNLARLGEGEELLPIVRLPREYIGEFLAGYIDGDGSIDLDKRAVIITTSSELRAKRIQLLLKRLGVQSSIISRVSRGWNISTAYDVVVRGKTDVLRLAPWIKLAHPEKRAKLMRLIEVLSKLSSKAEKARLAPKGAAFMFKRLRERYGISQKSIEVSGTISDFENLKKRISREKLREWLDKVSEFVDKEDSDYIALRKMCDGNYVLDRVVSITEISNENDFVYDITVPATSKLIVANGIITSNCEALRELSSAREEVPSRKGYPGYMYSDLASIYERAGRIIGRPGSITFMPILTMPGGDLTHPIPDLTGYITEGQIFLDLDLHNRGIYPPINVLPSLSRLMKDGIGPGKTREDHKEVSDQLYAAYSQGTKARELVQIVGEAGLSQRERLYLEFARRFEREFVSQGFKERRTIEETLNIAWDILSVLPESELTRISEKTISKYHPRRRLLVER
;
A
#
# COMPACT_ATOMS: atom_id res chain seq x y z
N MET A 1 44.15 -7.70 -3.52
CA MET A 1 44.07 -6.22 -3.50
C MET A 1 42.80 -5.82 -4.24
N PRO A 2 41.96 -4.92 -3.69
CA PRO A 2 40.79 -4.41 -4.40
C PRO A 2 41.25 -3.69 -5.67
N ILE A 3 40.68 -4.05 -6.81
CA ILE A 3 41.18 -3.59 -8.11
C ILE A 3 40.47 -2.27 -8.45
N ARG A 4 41.05 -1.15 -7.98
CA ARG A 4 40.44 0.19 -8.11
C ARG A 4 40.24 0.60 -9.58
N GLY A 5 39.02 0.98 -9.92
CA GLY A 5 38.71 1.70 -11.16
C GLY A 5 38.60 0.85 -12.42
N ILE A 6 38.50 -0.48 -12.30
CA ILE A 6 38.24 -1.35 -13.45
C ILE A 6 36.75 -1.30 -13.80
N ALA A 7 36.52 -1.03 -15.08
CA ALA A 7 35.23 -1.13 -15.74
C ALA A 7 35.05 -2.56 -16.26
N PHE A 8 33.96 -3.21 -15.86
CA PHE A 8 33.55 -4.51 -16.37
C PHE A 8 32.36 -4.31 -17.30
N ARG A 9 32.25 -5.17 -18.30
CA ARG A 9 31.12 -5.21 -19.22
C ARG A 9 30.48 -6.59 -19.15
N GLY A 10 29.16 -6.64 -19.21
CA GLY A 10 28.42 -7.89 -19.09
C GLY A 10 27.71 -8.00 -17.75
N ILE A 11 26.49 -7.45 -17.71
CA ILE A 11 25.51 -7.75 -16.67
C ILE A 11 24.86 -9.09 -17.02
N ASP A 12 24.86 -10.04 -16.08
CA ASP A 12 24.27 -11.37 -16.27
C ASP A 12 22.73 -11.31 -16.19
N GLN A 13 22.22 -10.54 -15.22
CA GLN A 13 20.79 -10.41 -14.98
C GLN A 13 20.44 -9.10 -14.28
N VAL A 14 19.32 -8.49 -14.67
CA VAL A 14 18.66 -7.39 -13.92
C VAL A 14 17.34 -7.93 -13.36
N LYS A 15 17.11 -7.77 -12.06
CA LYS A 15 15.91 -8.21 -11.33
C LYS A 15 15.40 -7.08 -10.43
N GLY A 16 14.39 -6.34 -10.91
CA GLY A 16 13.96 -5.13 -10.23
C GLY A 16 15.16 -4.19 -10.07
N PRO A 17 15.47 -3.70 -8.86
CA PRO A 17 16.58 -2.79 -8.66
C PRO A 17 17.94 -3.51 -8.43
N LEU A 18 18.00 -4.83 -8.63
CA LEU A 18 19.22 -5.63 -8.48
C LEU A 18 19.86 -5.95 -9.84
N VAL A 19 21.17 -5.79 -9.91
CA VAL A 19 22.05 -6.12 -11.03
C VAL A 19 23.00 -7.22 -10.58
N ILE A 20 23.00 -8.34 -11.31
CA ILE A 20 23.83 -9.51 -11.02
C ILE A 20 24.91 -9.61 -12.09
N MET A 21 26.16 -9.77 -11.66
CA MET A 21 27.31 -10.03 -12.53
C MET A 21 27.99 -11.33 -12.11
N ARG A 22 28.61 -12.04 -13.06
CA ARG A 22 29.39 -13.26 -12.79
C ARG A 22 30.88 -13.05 -13.01
N GLY A 23 31.69 -13.75 -12.21
CA GLY A 23 33.14 -13.82 -12.43
C GLY A 23 33.88 -12.49 -12.33
N VAL A 24 33.39 -11.54 -11.51
CA VAL A 24 34.05 -10.25 -11.27
C VAL A 24 34.97 -10.37 -10.04
N PRO A 25 36.31 -10.41 -10.20
CA PRO A 25 37.23 -10.58 -9.08
C PRO A 25 37.50 -9.26 -8.36
N GLY A 26 37.75 -9.33 -7.04
CA GLY A 26 38.28 -8.20 -6.28
C GLY A 26 37.28 -7.11 -5.90
N VAL A 27 35.98 -7.43 -5.96
CA VAL A 27 34.86 -6.59 -5.48
C VAL A 27 34.68 -6.72 -3.97
N ALA A 28 34.41 -5.62 -3.29
CA ALA A 28 34.14 -5.57 -1.85
C ALA A 28 32.65 -5.39 -1.54
N TYR A 29 32.22 -5.90 -0.38
CA TYR A 29 30.88 -5.62 0.16
C TYR A 29 30.71 -4.12 0.43
N GLU A 30 29.51 -3.58 0.18
CA GLU A 30 29.14 -2.15 0.30
C GLU A 30 29.90 -1.19 -0.63
N GLU A 31 30.69 -1.72 -1.56
CA GLU A 31 31.40 -0.91 -2.54
C GLU A 31 30.43 -0.17 -3.47
N VAL A 32 30.68 1.11 -3.69
CA VAL A 32 29.93 1.93 -4.63
C VAL A 32 30.32 1.54 -6.04
N VAL A 33 29.29 1.42 -6.87
CA VAL A 33 29.38 1.08 -8.27
C VAL A 33 28.79 2.22 -9.08
N ARG A 34 29.47 2.62 -10.15
CA ARG A 34 28.92 3.52 -11.16
C ARG A 34 28.67 2.72 -12.42
N ILE A 35 27.44 2.71 -12.89
CA ILE A 35 27.03 1.97 -14.09
C ILE A 35 26.78 2.99 -15.19
N TYR A 36 27.38 2.78 -16.35
CA TYR A 36 27.26 3.65 -17.51
C TYR A 36 26.63 2.86 -18.65
N SER A 37 25.53 3.33 -19.21
CA SER A 37 25.00 2.79 -20.46
C SER A 37 25.78 3.32 -21.66
N GLU A 38 25.55 2.72 -22.83
CA GLU A 38 26.15 3.18 -24.08
C GLU A 38 25.65 4.57 -24.51
N ASP A 39 24.45 4.97 -24.10
CA ASP A 39 23.87 6.31 -24.34
C ASP A 39 24.32 7.38 -23.33
N GLY A 40 25.23 7.03 -22.40
CA GLY A 40 25.87 7.97 -21.47
C GLY A 40 25.08 8.26 -20.19
N ARG A 41 23.98 7.55 -19.91
CA ARG A 41 23.31 7.61 -18.60
C ARG A 41 24.19 6.97 -17.53
N GLU A 42 24.10 7.51 -16.32
CA GLU A 42 24.85 7.04 -15.17
C GLU A 42 23.89 6.62 -14.06
N TRP A 43 24.08 5.41 -13.55
CA TRP A 43 23.44 4.95 -12.32
C TRP A 43 24.48 4.79 -11.22
N LEU A 44 24.07 5.16 -10.01
CA LEU A 44 24.80 4.82 -8.81
C LEU A 44 24.25 3.50 -8.25
N GLY A 45 25.13 2.62 -7.83
CA GLY A 45 24.78 1.35 -7.20
C GLY A 45 25.68 1.03 -6.03
N GLN A 46 25.31 0.02 -5.26
CA GLN A 46 26.08 -0.48 -4.13
C GLN A 46 26.13 -2.01 -4.17
N VAL A 47 27.31 -2.59 -3.92
CA VAL A 47 27.47 -4.04 -3.84
C VAL A 47 26.79 -4.57 -2.57
N LEU A 48 25.80 -5.45 -2.74
CA LEU A 48 25.10 -6.15 -1.66
C LEU A 48 25.67 -7.53 -1.36
N GLU A 49 26.27 -8.19 -2.34
CA GLU A 49 26.88 -9.51 -2.18
C GLU A 49 28.13 -9.60 -3.07
N ALA A 50 29.24 -10.02 -2.49
CA ALA A 50 30.48 -10.28 -3.21
C ALA A 50 30.89 -11.74 -2.98
N GLY A 51 30.57 -12.61 -3.95
CA GLY A 51 30.92 -14.03 -3.94
C GLY A 51 32.03 -14.37 -4.94
N ARG A 52 32.47 -15.63 -4.95
CA ARG A 52 33.45 -16.12 -5.95
C ARG A 52 32.86 -16.19 -7.36
N ASP A 53 31.58 -16.53 -7.45
CA ASP A 53 30.92 -16.81 -8.73
C ASP A 53 30.01 -15.66 -9.20
N LYS A 54 29.41 -14.93 -8.26
CA LYS A 54 28.47 -13.85 -8.52
C LYS A 54 28.71 -12.63 -7.63
N VAL A 55 28.39 -11.46 -8.17
CA VAL A 55 28.31 -10.19 -7.46
C VAL A 55 26.90 -9.65 -7.64
N VAL A 56 26.26 -9.24 -6.55
CA VAL A 56 24.92 -8.64 -6.56
C VAL A 56 25.07 -7.16 -6.20
N ILE A 57 24.57 -6.30 -7.08
CA ILE A 57 24.67 -4.85 -7.01
C ILE A 57 23.25 -4.31 -6.94
N GLN A 58 22.96 -3.45 -5.97
CA GLN A 58 21.70 -2.74 -5.85
C GLN A 58 21.83 -1.36 -6.48
N ILE A 59 20.93 -1.02 -7.39
CA ILE A 59 20.88 0.31 -7.98
C ILE A 59 20.19 1.27 -7.00
N LEU A 60 20.80 2.44 -6.81
CA LEU A 60 20.33 3.54 -5.99
C LEU A 60 19.54 4.49 -6.89
N GLY A 61 18.30 4.10 -7.21
CA GLY A 61 17.44 4.82 -8.14
C GLY A 61 16.70 3.88 -9.09
N ASP A 62 16.18 4.44 -10.18
CA ASP A 62 15.51 3.66 -11.24
C ASP A 62 16.53 2.84 -12.04
N THR A 63 16.11 1.67 -12.54
CA THR A 63 16.90 0.81 -13.44
C THR A 63 16.51 0.97 -14.91
N GLU A 64 15.60 1.90 -15.22
CA GLU A 64 15.13 2.15 -16.58
C GLU A 64 16.28 2.52 -17.54
N GLY A 65 16.49 1.70 -18.59
CA GLY A 65 17.55 1.89 -19.58
C GLY A 65 18.85 1.13 -19.30
N LEU A 66 18.90 0.37 -18.20
CA LEU A 66 20.05 -0.43 -17.83
C LEU A 66 20.03 -1.78 -18.56
N ASP A 67 20.98 -1.99 -19.47
CA ASP A 67 21.06 -3.17 -20.34
C ASP A 67 22.25 -4.08 -20.02
N ALA A 68 22.36 -5.21 -20.73
CA ALA A 68 23.45 -6.17 -20.53
C ALA A 68 24.84 -5.63 -20.93
N ASN A 69 24.88 -4.59 -21.78
CA ASN A 69 26.10 -3.99 -22.33
C ASN A 69 26.66 -2.85 -21.49
N ALA A 70 25.91 -2.42 -20.47
CA ALA A 70 26.32 -1.37 -19.55
C ALA A 70 27.69 -1.68 -18.92
N ILE A 71 28.46 -0.60 -18.79
CA ILE A 71 29.79 -0.61 -18.21
C ILE A 71 29.64 -0.40 -16.70
N VAL A 72 29.99 -1.42 -15.93
CA VAL A 72 29.93 -1.41 -14.47
C VAL A 72 31.31 -1.09 -13.91
N LYS A 73 31.46 0.08 -13.33
CA LYS A 73 32.72 0.57 -12.74
C LYS A 73 32.66 0.48 -11.22
N PHE A 74 33.50 -0.38 -10.66
CA PHE A 74 33.68 -0.52 -9.22
C PHE A 74 34.66 0.55 -8.71
N THR A 75 34.23 1.33 -7.72
CA THR A 75 34.97 2.53 -7.29
C THR A 75 36.12 2.22 -6.33
N GLY A 76 36.12 1.06 -5.69
CA GLY A 76 37.03 0.68 -4.61
C GLY A 76 36.76 1.40 -3.29
N SER A 77 35.59 2.04 -3.16
CA SER A 77 35.18 2.83 -2.00
C SER A 77 33.70 2.63 -1.69
N THR A 78 33.35 2.73 -0.43
CA THR A 78 31.98 2.83 0.10
C THR A 78 31.37 4.20 -0.19
N LEU A 79 30.08 4.37 0.11
CA LEU A 79 29.37 5.63 -0.09
C LEU A 79 29.92 6.70 0.86
N LYS A 80 30.20 7.89 0.31
CA LYS A 80 30.80 9.01 1.03
C LYS A 80 29.99 10.27 0.84
N VAL A 81 29.93 11.10 1.88
CA VAL A 81 29.34 12.44 1.83
C VAL A 81 30.45 13.49 1.88
N ALA A 82 30.28 14.55 1.09
CA ALA A 82 31.14 15.73 1.16
C ALA A 82 30.84 16.51 2.45
N VAL A 83 31.87 16.88 3.20
CA VAL A 83 31.74 17.68 4.42
C VAL A 83 32.61 18.93 4.34
N SER A 84 32.05 20.03 4.83
CA SER A 84 32.71 21.32 5.09
C SER A 84 31.81 22.18 5.99
N ASP A 85 32.27 23.34 6.43
CA ASP A 85 31.44 24.31 7.15
C ASP A 85 30.26 24.86 6.31
N GLU A 86 30.39 24.86 4.97
CA GLU A 86 29.34 25.28 4.03
C GLU A 86 28.05 24.44 4.10
N VAL A 87 28.04 23.30 4.80
CA VAL A 87 26.83 22.48 4.99
C VAL A 87 25.78 23.16 5.88
N LEU A 88 26.18 24.09 6.74
CA LEU A 88 25.27 24.86 7.59
C LEU A 88 24.37 25.77 6.74
N GLY A 89 23.07 25.78 7.01
CA GLY A 89 22.10 26.55 6.22
C GLY A 89 21.62 25.84 4.95
N ARG A 90 22.09 24.62 4.69
CA ARG A 90 21.81 23.89 3.45
C ARG A 90 20.76 22.80 3.63
N VAL A 91 20.14 22.44 2.51
CA VAL A 91 19.14 21.37 2.44
C VAL A 91 19.60 20.32 1.43
N PHE A 92 19.59 19.05 1.85
CA PHE A 92 20.09 17.90 1.10
C PHE A 92 19.00 16.84 0.91
N ASN A 93 19.13 16.00 -0.12
CA ASN A 93 18.33 14.77 -0.29
C ASN A 93 18.86 13.61 0.60
N GLY A 94 18.25 12.42 0.50
CA GLY A 94 18.64 11.25 1.29
C GLY A 94 19.98 10.60 0.90
N ALA A 95 20.55 11.01 -0.23
CA ALA A 95 21.89 10.63 -0.68
C ALA A 95 22.98 11.64 -0.26
N GLY A 96 22.61 12.79 0.33
CA GLY A 96 23.55 13.84 0.75
C GLY A 96 23.89 14.85 -0.35
N GLU A 97 23.07 14.97 -1.39
CA GLU A 97 23.23 15.96 -2.46
C GLU A 97 22.39 17.22 -2.18
N PRO A 98 22.92 18.44 -2.40
CA PRO A 98 22.18 19.67 -2.16
C PRO A 98 20.94 19.81 -3.07
N ILE A 99 19.79 20.14 -2.48
CA ILE A 99 18.49 20.33 -3.16
C ILE A 99 17.89 21.74 -2.95
N ASP A 100 18.63 22.63 -2.30
CA ASP A 100 18.22 24.01 -2.05
C ASP A 100 18.41 24.96 -3.25
N GLY A 101 18.98 24.48 -4.36
CA GLY A 101 19.29 25.30 -5.54
C GLY A 101 20.52 26.19 -5.37
N GLY A 102 21.25 26.06 -4.26
CA GLY A 102 22.54 26.73 -4.06
C GLY A 102 23.69 26.05 -4.82
N PRO A 103 24.90 26.64 -4.83
CA PRO A 103 26.07 26.04 -5.44
C PRO A 103 26.45 24.71 -4.78
N LYS A 104 27.16 23.84 -5.50
CA LYS A 104 27.73 22.61 -4.93
C LYS A 104 28.64 22.96 -3.76
N ILE A 105 28.56 22.16 -2.70
CA ILE A 105 29.43 22.29 -1.52
C ILE A 105 30.89 22.09 -1.94
N ARG A 106 31.75 23.01 -1.54
CA ARG A 106 33.20 22.81 -1.64
C ARG A 106 33.63 21.86 -0.53
N ALA A 107 33.76 20.59 -0.87
CA ALA A 107 34.19 19.56 0.07
C ALA A 107 35.59 19.87 0.64
N GLU A 108 35.70 19.95 1.96
CA GLU A 108 36.99 19.92 2.67
C GLU A 108 37.46 18.47 2.84
N ASP A 109 36.52 17.55 3.03
CA ASP A 109 36.76 16.11 3.13
C ASP A 109 35.58 15.30 2.57
N PHE A 110 35.82 14.01 2.30
CA PHE A 110 34.80 13.03 1.92
C PHE A 110 34.78 11.89 2.94
N ARG A 111 33.76 11.88 3.80
CA ARG A 111 33.61 10.94 4.92
C ARG A 111 32.71 9.77 4.53
N ASP A 112 33.10 8.57 4.93
CA ASP A 112 32.29 7.36 4.78
C ASP A 112 31.01 7.48 5.60
N ILE A 113 29.85 7.24 4.97
CA ILE A 113 28.57 7.43 5.63
C ILE A 113 28.30 6.38 6.71
N ASN A 114 28.91 5.20 6.62
CA ASN A 114 28.72 4.12 7.58
C ASN A 114 29.26 4.52 8.96
N GLY A 115 30.32 5.33 8.98
CA GLY A 115 30.97 5.80 10.20
C GLY A 115 31.43 4.64 11.12
N ALA A 116 31.66 4.96 12.38
CA ALA A 116 31.92 3.95 13.40
C ALA A 116 31.31 4.38 14.74
N PRO A 117 30.70 3.45 15.50
CA PRO A 117 30.28 3.73 16.87
C PRO A 117 31.43 4.28 17.73
N ILE A 118 31.12 5.22 18.62
CA ILE A 118 32.13 5.78 19.52
C ILE A 118 32.67 4.67 20.44
N ASN A 119 33.99 4.48 20.44
CA ASN A 119 34.65 3.53 21.33
C ASN A 119 34.28 3.81 22.81
N PRO A 120 33.73 2.84 23.55
CA PRO A 120 33.31 3.04 24.94
C PRO A 120 34.38 3.62 25.87
N VAL A 121 35.66 3.27 25.68
CA VAL A 121 36.78 3.76 26.51
C VAL A 121 37.12 5.23 26.23
N LYS A 122 36.73 5.74 25.06
CA LYS A 122 36.95 7.13 24.64
C LYS A 122 35.74 8.02 24.91
N ARG A 123 34.63 7.47 25.42
CA ARG A 123 33.42 8.24 25.73
C ARG A 123 33.65 9.10 26.95
N ASP A 124 33.31 10.38 26.82
CA ASP A 124 33.21 11.30 27.95
C ASP A 124 31.79 11.26 28.51
N TYR A 125 31.63 11.44 29.83
CA TYR A 125 30.32 11.28 30.47
C TYR A 125 29.41 12.50 30.16
N PRO A 126 28.16 12.28 29.73
CA PRO A 126 27.21 13.36 29.44
C PRO A 126 26.65 13.93 30.76
N ASP A 127 26.89 15.21 31.02
CA ASP A 127 26.51 15.82 32.30
C ASP A 127 26.09 17.31 32.19
N GLU A 128 25.91 17.83 30.98
CA GLU A 128 25.51 19.23 30.74
C GLU A 128 24.07 19.29 30.21
N PHE A 129 23.27 20.22 30.73
CA PHE A 129 21.86 20.39 30.36
C PHE A 129 21.71 21.06 28.98
N ILE A 130 20.80 20.54 28.17
CA ILE A 130 20.28 21.20 26.96
C ILE A 130 18.90 21.74 27.28
N GLU A 131 18.75 23.06 27.21
CA GLU A 131 17.44 23.70 27.37
C GLU A 131 16.66 23.53 26.07
N THR A 132 15.61 22.72 26.11
CA THR A 132 14.72 22.46 24.98
C THR A 132 13.61 23.48 24.87
N GLY A 133 13.39 24.31 25.88
CA GLY A 133 12.35 25.33 25.97
C GLY A 133 10.95 24.80 26.28
N ILE A 134 10.78 23.49 26.51
CA ILE A 134 9.51 22.83 26.82
C ILE A 134 9.52 22.38 28.28
N SER A 135 8.64 22.93 29.13
CA SER A 135 8.63 22.64 30.58
C SER A 135 8.55 21.14 30.93
N ALA A 136 7.73 20.37 30.21
CA ALA A 136 7.62 18.93 30.42
C ALA A 136 8.91 18.17 30.11
N ILE A 137 9.74 18.66 29.18
CA ILE A 137 11.04 18.07 28.89
C ILE A 137 12.07 18.62 29.87
N ASP A 138 12.24 19.93 29.93
CA ASP A 138 13.30 20.57 30.70
C ASP A 138 13.20 20.31 32.21
N GLY A 139 11.99 20.28 32.76
CA GLY A 139 11.75 20.10 34.20
C GLY A 139 11.54 18.66 34.68
N MET A 140 11.13 17.74 33.80
CA MET A 140 10.77 16.36 34.18
C MET A 140 11.57 15.29 33.44
N LEU A 141 12.10 15.60 32.25
CA LEU A 141 12.72 14.63 31.33
C LEU A 141 13.98 15.23 30.70
N SER A 142 14.76 15.99 31.47
CA SER A 142 15.77 16.91 30.95
C SER A 142 16.71 16.23 29.96
N LEU A 143 16.95 16.90 28.83
CA LEU A 143 17.85 16.43 27.78
C LEU A 143 19.29 16.79 28.15
N ILE A 144 20.18 15.80 28.12
CA ILE A 144 21.59 15.98 28.47
C ILE A 144 22.46 15.92 27.21
N ARG A 145 23.49 16.77 27.17
CA ARG A 145 24.47 16.85 26.09
C ARG A 145 25.17 15.51 25.87
N GLY A 146 25.01 14.93 24.68
CA GLY A 146 25.53 13.60 24.33
C GLY A 146 24.56 12.44 24.57
N GLN A 147 23.36 12.72 25.09
CA GLN A 147 22.32 11.71 25.35
C GLN A 147 21.63 11.26 24.06
N LYS A 148 21.17 9.99 24.05
CA LYS A 148 20.19 9.50 23.08
C LYS A 148 18.82 9.44 23.78
N LEU A 149 17.91 10.33 23.40
CA LEU A 149 16.58 10.44 24.02
C LEU A 149 15.49 10.50 22.94
N PRO A 150 14.87 9.36 22.60
CA PRO A 150 13.85 9.25 21.58
C PRO A 150 12.50 9.83 22.03
N ILE A 151 11.69 10.27 21.07
CA ILE A 151 10.27 10.58 21.27
C ILE A 151 9.45 9.49 20.61
N PHE A 152 8.61 8.83 21.38
CA PHE A 152 7.64 7.83 20.93
C PHE A 152 6.28 8.51 20.78
N SER A 153 5.71 8.39 19.58
CA SER A 153 4.45 9.01 19.21
C SER A 153 3.54 8.01 18.53
N GLU A 154 2.26 8.33 18.40
CA GLU A 154 1.29 7.59 17.61
C GLU A 154 0.88 8.43 16.40
N SER A 155 0.34 7.79 15.37
CA SER A 155 -0.17 8.54 14.22
C SER A 155 -1.31 9.46 14.67
N GLY A 156 -1.30 10.70 14.18
CA GLY A 156 -2.27 11.73 14.54
C GLY A 156 -1.87 12.60 15.74
N LEU A 157 -0.80 12.25 16.48
CA LEU A 157 -0.24 13.13 17.51
C LEU A 157 0.71 14.18 16.91
N PRO A 158 0.90 15.34 17.57
CA PRO A 158 1.64 16.48 17.03
C PRO A 158 3.17 16.32 17.18
N HIS A 159 3.74 15.16 16.79
CA HIS A 159 5.18 14.89 16.93
C HIS A 159 6.03 15.77 16.02
N ASN A 160 5.54 16.12 14.83
CA ASN A 160 6.26 17.01 13.92
C ASN A 160 6.35 18.43 14.49
N GLU A 161 5.28 18.91 15.12
CA GLU A 161 5.23 20.19 15.81
C GLU A 161 6.19 20.20 17.01
N VAL A 162 6.18 19.16 17.84
CA VAL A 162 7.13 19.04 18.96
C VAL A 162 8.58 19.03 18.46
N ALA A 163 8.88 18.28 17.40
CA ALA A 163 10.20 18.22 16.79
C ALA A 163 10.67 19.59 16.29
N ALA A 164 9.82 20.29 15.54
CA ALA A 164 10.10 21.61 15.01
C ALA A 164 10.29 22.64 16.13
N GLN A 165 9.45 22.58 17.19
CA GLN A 165 9.57 23.47 18.34
C GLN A 165 10.90 23.27 19.06
N ILE A 166 11.30 22.02 19.35
CA ILE A 166 12.60 21.70 19.96
C ILE A 166 13.74 22.19 19.07
N ALA A 167 13.75 21.82 17.79
CA ALA A 167 14.82 22.17 16.86
C ALA A 167 15.05 23.69 16.78
N ARG A 168 13.98 24.46 16.89
CA ARG A 168 14.00 25.92 16.78
C ARG A 168 14.55 26.60 18.03
N GLN A 169 14.31 26.02 19.22
CA GLN A 169 14.56 26.68 20.49
C GLN A 169 15.64 26.02 21.36
N ALA A 170 16.08 24.81 21.02
CA ALA A 170 17.12 24.09 21.76
C ALA A 170 18.45 24.86 21.78
N VAL A 171 19.08 24.92 22.95
CA VAL A 171 20.40 25.52 23.18
C VAL A 171 21.13 24.86 24.35
N VAL A 172 22.47 24.91 24.32
CA VAL A 172 23.32 24.63 25.49
C VAL A 172 23.62 25.98 26.16
N LEU A 173 23.27 26.12 27.44
CA LEU A 173 23.44 27.38 28.18
C LEU A 173 24.91 27.81 28.20
N GLY A 174 25.20 29.06 27.81
CA GLY A 174 26.54 29.62 27.76
C GLY A 174 27.42 29.15 26.59
N ARG A 175 26.87 28.37 25.66
CA ARG A 175 27.55 27.86 24.45
C ARG A 175 26.70 28.03 23.19
N GLU A 176 25.86 29.06 23.17
CA GLU A 176 24.83 29.26 22.15
C GLU A 176 25.41 29.39 20.73
N GLU A 177 26.57 30.06 20.59
CA GLU A 177 27.24 30.28 19.30
C GLU A 177 27.88 29.01 18.71
N LYS A 178 28.05 27.95 19.51
CA LYS A 178 28.64 26.67 19.06
C LYS A 178 27.60 25.55 18.94
N PHE A 179 26.32 25.89 18.83
CA PHE A 179 25.24 24.91 18.78
C PHE A 179 24.60 24.83 17.38
N SER A 180 24.42 23.62 16.86
CA SER A 180 23.80 23.38 15.56
C SER A 180 22.77 22.25 15.59
N ILE A 181 21.85 22.27 14.63
CA ILE A 181 20.85 21.22 14.45
C ILE A 181 21.17 20.45 13.18
N VAL A 182 21.14 19.13 13.24
CA VAL A 182 21.05 18.29 12.04
C VAL A 182 19.70 17.60 12.06
N PHE A 183 18.84 17.98 11.12
CA PHE A 183 17.49 17.44 11.03
C PHE A 183 17.40 16.50 9.83
N ALA A 184 16.95 15.26 10.03
CA ALA A 184 16.72 14.31 8.95
C ALA A 184 15.26 13.83 8.94
N ALA A 185 14.60 14.04 7.82
CA ALA A 185 13.28 13.51 7.52
C ALA A 185 13.42 12.25 6.68
N VAL A 186 12.85 11.14 7.13
CA VAL A 186 12.88 9.86 6.43
C VAL A 186 11.47 9.49 6.00
N GLY A 187 11.25 9.26 4.71
CA GLY A 187 9.95 8.87 4.17
C GLY A 187 8.80 9.85 4.44
N LEU A 188 9.09 11.10 4.80
CA LEU A 188 8.06 12.09 5.14
C LEU A 188 7.22 12.51 3.94
N LYS A 189 6.01 12.99 4.21
CA LYS A 189 5.15 13.58 3.19
C LYS A 189 5.70 14.93 2.75
N TYR A 190 5.39 15.32 1.51
CA TYR A 190 5.81 16.61 0.98
C TYR A 190 5.31 17.79 1.83
N ASP A 191 4.09 17.70 2.37
CA ASP A 191 3.51 18.74 3.23
C ASP A 191 4.22 18.84 4.59
N ASP A 192 4.61 17.71 5.18
CA ASP A 192 5.41 17.68 6.42
C ASP A 192 6.81 18.28 6.18
N VAL A 193 7.42 17.97 5.04
CA VAL A 193 8.70 18.57 4.64
C VAL A 193 8.56 20.08 4.43
N LEU A 194 7.50 20.55 3.78
CA LEU A 194 7.21 21.97 3.65
C LEU A 194 6.91 22.63 5.00
N PHE A 195 6.29 21.91 5.95
CA PHE A 195 6.09 22.39 7.30
C PHE A 195 7.44 22.64 7.98
N PHE A 196 8.32 21.63 8.04
CA PHE A 196 9.65 21.79 8.63
C PHE A 196 10.42 22.92 7.97
N ARG A 197 10.53 22.92 6.64
CA ARG A 197 11.26 23.96 5.91
C ARG A 197 10.75 25.36 6.26
N ARG A 198 9.43 25.58 6.25
CA ARG A 198 8.83 26.85 6.66
C ARG A 198 9.15 27.20 8.11
N GLN A 199 9.09 26.24 9.03
CA GLN A 199 9.43 26.48 10.43
C GLN A 199 10.90 26.88 10.63
N PHE A 200 11.83 26.25 9.91
CA PHE A 200 13.25 26.62 9.99
C PHE A 200 13.55 27.96 9.32
N GLU A 201 12.88 28.28 8.21
CA GLU A 201 13.01 29.56 7.48
C GLU A 201 12.39 30.75 8.25
N GLU A 202 11.13 30.63 8.69
CA GLU A 202 10.35 31.71 9.32
C GLU A 202 10.99 32.23 10.61
N PHE A 203 11.66 31.34 11.34
CA PHE A 203 12.27 31.67 12.64
C PHE A 203 13.79 31.80 12.61
N GLY A 204 14.38 31.87 11.41
CA GLY A 204 15.82 32.08 11.23
C GLY A 204 16.71 30.96 11.78
N ALA A 205 16.13 29.79 12.08
CA ALA A 205 16.87 28.64 12.60
C ALA A 205 17.66 27.92 11.50
N LEU A 206 17.34 28.16 10.23
CA LEU A 206 17.99 27.53 9.09
C LEU A 206 19.50 27.79 9.07
N SER A 207 19.98 29.00 9.40
CA SER A 207 21.40 29.37 9.35
C SER A 207 22.31 28.52 10.24
N ARG A 208 21.76 27.92 11.30
CA ARG A 208 22.46 27.00 12.22
C ARG A 208 22.00 25.54 12.09
N SER A 209 21.27 25.22 11.04
CA SER A 209 20.69 23.90 10.81
C SER A 209 21.16 23.28 9.49
N VAL A 210 21.24 21.96 9.45
CA VAL A 210 21.43 21.16 8.24
C VAL A 210 20.21 20.27 8.08
N LEU A 211 19.54 20.32 6.92
CA LEU A 211 18.33 19.53 6.68
C LEU A 211 18.61 18.43 5.66
N PHE A 212 18.30 17.18 6.00
CA PHE A 212 18.24 16.05 5.07
C PHE A 212 16.79 15.66 4.88
N LEU A 213 16.33 15.68 3.63
CA LEU A 213 14.93 15.44 3.30
C LEU A 213 14.84 14.24 2.35
N ASN A 214 14.38 13.11 2.88
CA ASN A 214 13.96 11.97 2.10
C ASN A 214 12.44 11.89 2.12
N LEU A 215 11.83 12.10 0.97
CA LEU A 215 10.38 12.09 0.79
C LEU A 215 9.85 10.65 0.69
N ALA A 216 8.57 10.48 0.97
CA ALA A 216 7.84 9.23 0.79
C ALA A 216 7.97 8.60 -0.61
N ASN A 217 8.22 9.41 -1.65
CA ASN A 217 8.38 8.98 -3.04
C ASN A 217 9.85 8.77 -3.46
N ASP A 218 10.80 9.07 -2.59
CA ASP A 218 12.23 8.90 -2.89
C ASP A 218 12.63 7.42 -2.71
N PRO A 219 13.74 6.98 -3.33
CA PRO A 219 14.17 5.58 -3.31
C PRO A 219 14.21 4.98 -1.90
N VAL A 220 13.75 3.74 -1.78
CA VAL A 220 13.67 3.03 -0.49
C VAL A 220 15.02 2.91 0.21
N ILE A 221 16.09 2.72 -0.55
CA ILE A 221 17.45 2.67 -0.02
C ILE A 221 17.89 3.98 0.63
N GLU A 222 17.39 5.12 0.14
CA GLU A 222 17.69 6.41 0.75
C GLU A 222 17.14 6.51 2.17
N ARG A 223 16.09 5.75 2.52
CA ARG A 223 15.58 5.69 3.89
C ARG A 223 16.58 5.06 4.87
N ILE A 224 17.46 4.19 4.36
CA ILE A 224 18.52 3.55 5.14
C ILE A 224 19.79 4.43 5.14
N THR A 225 20.10 5.11 4.03
CA THR A 225 21.29 5.97 3.95
C THR A 225 21.09 7.31 4.63
N THR A 226 19.89 7.89 4.63
CA THR A 226 19.61 9.24 5.15
C THR A 226 20.08 9.42 6.61
N PRO A 227 19.74 8.52 7.56
CA PRO A 227 20.23 8.63 8.94
C PRO A 227 21.76 8.60 9.03
N ARG A 228 22.40 7.76 8.21
CA ARG A 228 23.86 7.58 8.19
C ARG A 228 24.57 8.80 7.63
N VAL A 229 24.04 9.39 6.56
CA VAL A 229 24.53 10.65 5.98
C VAL A 229 24.41 11.78 7.00
N ALA A 230 23.24 11.94 7.62
CA ALA A 230 22.98 12.97 8.61
C ALA A 230 23.94 12.88 9.81
N LEU A 231 24.14 11.69 10.37
CA LEU A 231 25.09 11.47 11.46
C LEU A 231 26.54 11.72 11.06
N THR A 232 26.92 11.41 9.83
CA THR A 232 28.28 11.68 9.33
C THR A 232 28.58 13.17 9.25
N VAL A 233 27.59 13.96 8.82
CA VAL A 233 27.70 15.42 8.85
C VAL A 233 27.71 15.94 10.29
N ALA A 234 26.88 15.38 11.17
CA ALA A 234 26.90 15.72 12.60
C ALA A 234 28.26 15.43 13.27
N GLU A 235 28.90 14.31 12.93
CA GLU A 235 30.24 13.96 13.40
C GLU A 235 31.29 14.97 12.97
N TYR A 236 31.24 15.44 11.72
CA TYR A 236 32.14 16.48 11.25
C TYR A 236 31.97 17.79 12.04
N LEU A 237 30.73 18.27 12.16
CA LEU A 237 30.42 19.50 12.91
C LEU A 237 30.84 19.36 14.39
N ALA A 238 30.57 18.21 15.01
CA ALA A 238 30.85 18.00 16.42
C ALA A 238 32.34 17.81 16.72
N PHE A 239 33.01 16.94 15.97
CA PHE A 239 34.31 16.42 16.36
C PHE A 239 35.48 17.07 15.64
N ASP A 240 35.25 17.66 14.47
CA ASP A 240 36.25 18.38 13.69
C ASP A 240 36.10 19.90 13.92
N LEU A 241 34.87 20.43 13.92
CA LEU A 241 34.61 21.87 14.18
C LEU A 241 34.32 22.20 15.65
N GLY A 242 34.17 21.19 16.52
CA GLY A 242 34.00 21.40 17.96
C GLY A 242 32.63 21.97 18.36
N MET A 243 31.60 21.76 17.53
CA MET A 243 30.23 22.21 17.81
C MET A 243 29.46 21.21 18.67
N ASP A 244 28.40 21.68 19.29
CA ASP A 244 27.41 20.87 19.98
C ASP A 244 26.22 20.67 19.02
N VAL A 245 25.99 19.43 18.62
CA VAL A 245 25.04 19.08 17.55
C VAL A 245 23.87 18.32 18.13
N LEU A 246 22.65 18.82 17.93
CA LEU A 246 21.42 18.07 18.19
C LEU A 246 20.92 17.47 16.88
N VAL A 247 20.95 16.14 16.80
CA VAL A 247 20.47 15.38 15.65
C VAL A 247 19.03 14.92 15.90
N ILE A 248 18.11 15.34 15.05
CA ILE A 248 16.69 14.95 15.11
C ILE A 248 16.35 14.17 13.84
N ILE A 249 15.83 12.96 13.98
CA ILE A 249 15.40 12.12 12.84
C ILE A 249 13.93 11.78 12.98
N THR A 250 13.13 11.92 11.92
CA THR A 250 11.67 11.63 11.97
C THR A 250 11.19 10.66 10.88
N ASP A 251 10.32 9.75 11.34
CA ASP A 251 9.59 8.58 10.79
C ASP A 251 10.40 7.41 10.16
N MET A 252 10.52 6.30 10.89
CA MET A 252 11.19 5.05 10.49
C MET A 252 10.24 3.83 10.38
N THR A 253 8.93 4.02 10.20
CA THR A 253 7.85 2.98 10.17
C THR A 253 6.96 3.14 8.91
N ASN A 254 6.01 2.23 8.48
CA ASN A 254 4.63 2.61 7.97
C ASN A 254 3.69 1.75 7.01
N TYR A 255 2.69 1.03 7.60
CA TYR A 255 1.19 1.05 7.35
C TYR A 255 0.42 0.11 6.36
N CYS A 256 -0.74 -0.50 6.75
CA CYS A 256 -1.47 -1.59 6.04
C CYS A 256 -3.00 -1.36 5.69
N PHE A 257 -3.70 -2.33 5.05
CA PHE A 257 -5.10 -2.34 4.49
C PHE A 257 -6.22 -2.93 5.39
N SER A 258 -7.51 -2.71 5.10
CA SER A 258 -8.60 -3.51 5.69
C SER A 258 -8.73 -4.91 5.05
N GLY A 259 -9.09 -5.94 5.82
CA GLY A 259 -9.14 -7.35 5.36
C GLY A 259 -10.14 -7.66 4.26
N ASP A 260 -11.22 -6.90 4.17
CA ASP A 260 -12.26 -7.02 3.13
C ASP A 260 -11.86 -6.36 1.80
N THR A 261 -10.71 -5.69 1.74
CA THR A 261 -10.22 -5.04 0.51
C THR A 261 -9.91 -6.09 -0.55
N GLU A 262 -10.63 -6.06 -1.67
CA GLU A 262 -10.36 -6.98 -2.78
C GLU A 262 -9.03 -6.62 -3.49
N VAL A 263 -8.16 -7.60 -3.68
CA VAL A 263 -6.93 -7.50 -4.46
C VAL A 263 -7.12 -8.23 -5.79
N ILE A 264 -6.64 -7.62 -6.88
CA ILE A 264 -6.59 -8.27 -8.19
C ILE A 264 -5.25 -8.99 -8.32
N LEU A 265 -5.29 -10.31 -8.38
CA LEU A 265 -4.12 -11.17 -8.56
C LEU A 265 -3.78 -11.31 -10.06
N ALA A 266 -2.52 -11.62 -10.35
CA ALA A 266 -1.99 -11.68 -11.71
C ALA A 266 -2.62 -12.79 -12.58
N ASP A 267 -3.12 -13.84 -11.95
CA ASP A 267 -3.89 -14.91 -12.59
C ASP A 267 -5.34 -14.50 -12.92
N GLY A 268 -5.73 -13.28 -12.54
CA GLY A 268 -7.07 -12.72 -12.70
C GLY A 268 -8.07 -13.14 -11.63
N THR A 269 -7.61 -13.84 -10.59
CA THR A 269 -8.43 -14.06 -9.40
C THR A 269 -8.55 -12.76 -8.60
N ILE A 270 -9.71 -12.57 -7.98
CA ILE A 270 -9.99 -11.42 -7.12
C ILE A 270 -10.42 -11.97 -5.79
N LYS A 271 -9.70 -11.61 -4.73
CA LYS A 271 -9.95 -12.10 -3.38
C LYS A 271 -9.82 -10.97 -2.36
N PRO A 272 -10.58 -11.00 -1.25
CA PRO A 272 -10.28 -10.18 -0.10
C PRO A 272 -8.83 -10.40 0.35
N ILE A 273 -8.10 -9.34 0.63
CA ILE A 273 -6.70 -9.39 1.06
C ILE A 273 -6.53 -10.24 2.32
N GLY A 274 -7.52 -10.20 3.22
CA GLY A 274 -7.56 -11.05 4.41
C GLY A 274 -7.55 -12.54 4.08
N GLU A 275 -8.30 -12.98 3.07
CA GLU A 275 -8.30 -14.39 2.64
C GLU A 275 -6.97 -14.81 2.01
N VAL A 276 -6.34 -13.91 1.23
CA VAL A 276 -5.01 -14.17 0.64
C VAL A 276 -3.97 -14.36 1.74
N VAL A 277 -4.00 -13.49 2.75
CA VAL A 277 -3.12 -13.55 3.91
C VAL A 277 -3.42 -14.82 4.72
N GLU A 278 -4.67 -15.07 5.09
CA GLU A 278 -5.06 -16.22 5.92
C GLU A 278 -4.81 -17.56 5.23
N SER A 279 -4.98 -17.66 3.91
CA SER A 279 -4.66 -18.85 3.14
C SER A 279 -3.15 -19.11 3.09
N ALA A 280 -2.36 -18.07 2.83
CA ALA A 280 -0.91 -18.17 2.92
C ALA A 280 -0.46 -18.56 4.34
N VAL A 281 -1.19 -18.09 5.36
CA VAL A 281 -0.99 -18.48 6.76
C VAL A 281 -1.28 -19.95 7.03
N GLY A 282 -2.41 -20.45 6.55
CA GLY A 282 -2.78 -21.87 6.68
C GLY A 282 -1.77 -22.82 6.03
N ASN A 283 -1.25 -22.45 4.86
CA ASN A 283 -0.32 -23.29 4.08
C ASN A 283 1.07 -23.42 4.72
N ALA A 284 1.51 -22.46 5.53
CA ALA A 284 2.83 -22.50 6.16
C ALA A 284 2.91 -23.42 7.39
N GLY A 285 1.77 -23.90 7.92
CA GLY A 285 1.69 -24.99 8.90
C GLY A 285 2.16 -24.69 10.34
N LYS A 286 2.73 -23.50 10.64
CA LYS A 286 3.04 -23.06 12.01
C LYS A 286 2.91 -21.55 12.17
N PHE A 287 2.28 -21.14 13.26
CA PHE A 287 2.47 -19.81 13.83
C PHE A 287 3.90 -19.66 14.35
N ILE A 288 4.54 -18.53 14.09
CA ILE A 288 5.49 -17.97 15.05
C ILE A 288 4.64 -17.09 15.95
N ASP A 289 4.14 -17.66 17.05
CA ASP A 289 3.57 -16.86 18.14
C ASP A 289 4.74 -16.13 18.81
N ILE A 290 4.79 -14.81 18.61
CA ILE A 290 5.94 -14.01 19.04
C ILE A 290 5.81 -13.54 20.50
N GLY A 291 4.65 -13.77 21.16
CA GLY A 291 4.34 -13.45 22.57
C GLY A 291 4.43 -11.95 22.95
N SER A 292 3.72 -11.37 23.93
CA SER A 292 2.58 -11.77 24.75
C SER A 292 1.67 -10.52 24.88
N GLY A 293 0.48 -10.54 24.27
CA GLY A 293 -0.49 -9.43 24.27
C GLY A 293 -1.03 -9.13 22.88
N SER A 294 -2.22 -9.68 22.57
CA SER A 294 -3.08 -9.41 21.40
C SER A 294 -2.43 -9.27 20.00
N GLY A 295 -2.29 -10.40 19.30
CA GLY A 295 -2.88 -10.51 17.95
C GLY A 295 -1.98 -10.39 16.72
N LEU A 296 -0.67 -10.19 16.82
CA LEU A 296 0.19 -10.12 15.62
C LEU A 296 0.61 -11.53 15.15
N LEU A 297 0.10 -11.96 13.99
CA LEU A 297 0.46 -13.23 13.35
C LEU A 297 1.11 -12.93 12.00
N GLN A 298 2.42 -13.17 11.89
CA GLN A 298 3.18 -12.91 10.67
C GLN A 298 3.84 -14.18 10.14
N LEU A 299 3.84 -14.32 8.81
CA LEU A 299 4.75 -15.19 8.08
C LEU A 299 5.65 -14.34 7.18
N GLY A 300 6.90 -14.16 7.58
CA GLY A 300 7.93 -13.58 6.71
C GLY A 300 8.36 -14.57 5.62
N ALA A 301 8.89 -14.04 4.50
CA ALA A 301 9.43 -14.74 3.34
C ALA A 301 8.64 -15.99 2.91
N ILE A 302 7.59 -15.76 2.14
CA ILE A 302 6.70 -16.84 1.72
C ILE A 302 7.21 -17.44 0.40
N SER A 303 7.50 -18.74 0.40
CA SER A 303 7.84 -19.45 -0.84
C SER A 303 6.64 -19.47 -1.79
N SER A 304 6.88 -19.63 -3.10
CA SER A 304 5.78 -19.82 -4.08
C SER A 304 4.89 -21.01 -3.77
N GLN A 305 5.35 -21.98 -2.97
CA GLN A 305 4.52 -23.08 -2.48
C GLN A 305 3.56 -22.66 -1.37
N GLN A 306 3.93 -21.67 -0.56
CA GLN A 306 3.13 -21.19 0.57
C GLN A 306 2.17 -20.05 0.16
N CYS A 307 2.59 -19.16 -0.75
CA CYS A 307 1.71 -18.21 -1.44
C CYS A 307 1.90 -18.38 -2.96
N PRO A 308 1.03 -19.20 -3.61
CA PRO A 308 1.13 -19.45 -5.05
C PRO A 308 0.64 -18.29 -5.91
N HIS A 309 0.07 -17.25 -5.28
CA HIS A 309 -0.50 -16.11 -5.98
C HIS A 309 0.56 -15.03 -6.29
N GLU A 310 0.48 -14.46 -7.48
CA GLU A 310 1.16 -13.21 -7.85
C GLU A 310 0.15 -12.07 -7.82
N ALA A 311 0.56 -10.84 -7.51
CA ALA A 311 -0.29 -9.66 -7.51
C ALA A 311 -0.16 -8.89 -8.84
N LEU A 312 -1.25 -8.20 -9.23
CA LEU A 312 -1.18 -7.19 -10.28
C LEU A 312 -0.63 -5.89 -9.69
N SER A 313 0.42 -5.38 -10.31
CA SER A 313 1.12 -4.18 -9.87
C SER A 313 1.17 -3.10 -10.96
N TRP A 314 1.59 -1.88 -10.63
CA TRP A 314 1.64 -0.75 -11.56
C TRP A 314 3.00 -0.04 -11.57
N GLU A 315 3.47 0.29 -12.77
CA GLU A 315 4.73 1.00 -13.03
C GLU A 315 4.66 1.70 -14.39
N GLU A 316 5.11 2.95 -14.47
CA GLU A 316 5.17 3.73 -15.72
C GLU A 316 3.86 3.75 -16.55
N PHE A 317 2.71 3.95 -15.91
CA PHE A 317 1.41 3.92 -16.59
C PHE A 317 1.03 2.56 -17.18
N GLN A 318 1.75 1.48 -16.87
CA GLN A 318 1.42 0.11 -17.21
C GLN A 318 1.24 -0.74 -15.97
N HIS A 319 0.59 -1.88 -16.15
CA HIS A 319 0.48 -2.88 -15.09
C HIS A 319 1.46 -4.03 -15.37
N ARG A 320 1.92 -4.70 -14.33
CA ARG A 320 2.88 -5.82 -14.40
C ARG A 320 2.50 -6.90 -13.41
N ARG A 321 2.86 -8.15 -13.70
CA ARG A 321 2.79 -9.24 -12.72
C ARG A 321 3.94 -9.11 -11.74
N ALA A 322 3.68 -9.32 -10.46
CA ALA A 322 4.73 -9.27 -9.47
C ALA A 322 4.47 -10.27 -8.32
N ARG A 323 5.53 -10.95 -7.89
CA ARG A 323 5.47 -11.95 -6.83
C ARG A 323 5.13 -11.29 -5.49
N ILE A 324 4.22 -11.93 -4.74
CA ILE A 324 3.97 -11.59 -3.34
C ILE A 324 5.11 -12.17 -2.51
N ALA A 325 5.90 -11.30 -1.89
CA ALA A 325 7.07 -11.69 -1.09
C ALA A 325 6.73 -11.94 0.39
N ALA A 326 5.72 -11.25 0.91
CA ALA A 326 5.25 -11.37 2.28
C ALA A 326 3.75 -11.08 2.39
N VAL A 327 3.10 -11.64 3.42
CA VAL A 327 1.71 -11.33 3.80
C VAL A 327 1.61 -11.02 5.29
N GLU A 328 0.70 -10.13 5.67
CA GLU A 328 0.62 -9.60 7.04
C GLU A 328 -0.81 -9.53 7.57
N LYS A 329 -0.98 -9.82 8.86
CA LYS A 329 -2.19 -9.59 9.66
C LYS A 329 -1.79 -8.87 10.95
N ILE A 330 -2.28 -7.65 11.13
CA ILE A 330 -1.81 -6.68 12.13
C ILE A 330 -3.01 -6.21 12.94
N ALA A 331 -2.93 -6.28 14.27
CA ALA A 331 -3.98 -5.74 15.12
C ALA A 331 -4.05 -4.21 14.97
N TYR A 332 -5.26 -3.67 14.76
CA TYR A 332 -5.50 -2.23 14.60
C TYR A 332 -6.86 -1.87 15.18
N SER A 333 -6.85 -1.12 16.28
CA SER A 333 -8.03 -0.61 16.98
C SER A 333 -8.45 0.79 16.54
N GLY A 334 -7.69 1.41 15.62
CA GLY A 334 -8.01 2.73 15.10
C GLY A 334 -9.20 2.72 14.12
N LYS A 335 -9.65 3.91 13.75
CA LYS A 335 -10.69 4.05 12.72
C LYS A 335 -10.10 3.94 11.32
N LEU A 336 -10.91 3.51 10.36
CA LEU A 336 -10.57 3.42 8.94
C LEU A 336 -11.25 4.55 8.17
N LEU A 337 -10.70 4.88 6.99
CA LEU A 337 -11.34 5.75 6.01
C LEU A 337 -11.96 4.89 4.91
N GLU A 338 -13.25 5.05 4.70
CA GLU A 338 -13.98 4.56 3.54
C GLU A 338 -14.03 5.67 2.48
N ILE A 339 -13.44 5.40 1.32
CA ILE A 339 -13.31 6.33 0.21
C ILE A 339 -14.15 5.80 -0.95
N ALA A 340 -15.17 6.54 -1.34
CA ALA A 340 -15.99 6.22 -2.49
C ALA A 340 -15.56 7.04 -3.71
N PHE A 341 -15.44 6.38 -4.85
CA PHE A 341 -15.02 6.99 -6.12
C PHE A 341 -16.18 7.11 -7.11
N ARG A 342 -16.01 7.89 -8.18
CA ARG A 342 -17.03 8.13 -9.21
C ARG A 342 -17.41 6.86 -9.95
N SER A 343 -16.49 5.90 -10.12
CA SER A 343 -16.83 4.60 -10.68
C SER A 343 -17.79 3.79 -9.78
N GLY A 344 -17.99 4.18 -8.52
CA GLY A 344 -18.68 3.38 -7.52
C GLY A 344 -17.75 2.40 -6.79
N ALA A 345 -16.45 2.45 -7.07
CA ALA A 345 -15.44 1.76 -6.27
C ALA A 345 -15.45 2.31 -4.84
N ILE A 346 -15.21 1.43 -3.87
CA ILE A 346 -15.06 1.76 -2.46
C ILE A 346 -13.73 1.18 -1.99
N LEU A 347 -12.94 1.98 -1.29
CA LEU A 347 -11.68 1.57 -0.69
C LEU A 347 -11.72 1.86 0.81
N LYS A 348 -11.49 0.84 1.64
CA LYS A 348 -11.42 0.97 3.10
C LYS A 348 -9.99 0.77 3.55
N VAL A 349 -9.38 1.83 4.04
CA VAL A 349 -7.96 1.84 4.37
C VAL A 349 -7.71 2.59 5.68
N THR A 350 -6.56 2.34 6.28
CA THR A 350 -6.06 3.18 7.37
C THR A 350 -5.85 4.62 6.87
N PRO A 351 -5.98 5.65 7.74
CA PRO A 351 -5.81 7.06 7.35
C PRO A 351 -4.49 7.36 6.63
N ASP A 352 -3.45 6.58 6.89
CA ASP A 352 -2.12 6.82 6.31
C ASP A 352 -1.79 5.99 5.07
N HIS A 353 -2.68 5.09 4.67
CA HIS A 353 -2.49 4.30 3.46
C HIS A 353 -2.44 5.21 2.22
N LYS A 354 -1.44 5.00 1.36
CA LYS A 354 -1.15 5.88 0.23
C LYS A 354 -1.87 5.44 -1.04
N ILE A 355 -2.49 6.40 -1.71
CA ILE A 355 -3.23 6.22 -2.98
C ILE A 355 -2.56 7.10 -4.04
N LEU A 356 -2.45 6.60 -5.28
CA LEU A 356 -1.79 7.35 -6.36
C LEU A 356 -2.74 8.43 -6.94
N VAL A 357 -2.39 9.70 -6.76
CA VAL A 357 -3.19 10.87 -7.14
C VAL A 357 -2.58 11.64 -8.30
N ASP A 358 -3.42 12.16 -9.18
CA ASP A 358 -3.03 13.06 -10.28
C ASP A 358 -2.83 14.50 -9.80
N THR A 359 -1.56 14.92 -9.75
CA THR A 359 -1.13 16.26 -9.33
C THR A 359 -0.51 17.04 -10.49
N LEU A 360 -0.33 18.35 -10.31
CA LEU A 360 0.32 19.22 -11.32
C LEU A 360 1.77 18.81 -11.62
N SER A 361 2.44 18.18 -10.65
CA SER A 361 3.79 17.61 -10.80
C SER A 361 3.81 16.17 -11.33
N GLY A 362 2.65 15.58 -11.67
CA GLY A 362 2.52 14.19 -12.09
C GLY A 362 1.87 13.27 -11.04
N PRO A 363 1.91 11.94 -11.23
CA PRO A 363 1.38 10.99 -10.25
C PRO A 363 2.13 11.09 -8.92
N ARG A 364 1.42 11.23 -7.80
CA ARG A 364 2.01 11.24 -6.44
C ARG A 364 1.22 10.34 -5.51
N MET A 365 1.92 9.62 -4.65
CA MET A 365 1.31 8.86 -3.56
C MET A 365 0.86 9.80 -2.45
N ILE A 366 -0.46 9.94 -2.24
CA ILE A 366 -1.06 10.78 -1.20
C ILE A 366 -1.77 9.89 -0.19
N PRO A 367 -1.53 10.08 1.12
CA PRO A 367 -2.22 9.37 2.19
C PRO A 367 -3.73 9.61 2.19
N ALA A 368 -4.49 8.59 2.57
CA ALA A 368 -5.95 8.61 2.56
C ALA A 368 -6.55 9.78 3.34
N ARG A 369 -5.94 10.20 4.46
CA ARG A 369 -6.36 11.33 5.29
C ARG A 369 -6.23 12.70 4.62
N GLU A 370 -5.37 12.82 3.61
CA GLU A 370 -5.13 14.06 2.87
C GLU A 370 -5.96 14.16 1.60
N LEU A 371 -6.59 13.06 1.18
CA LEU A 371 -7.49 13.08 0.04
C LEU A 371 -8.68 14.00 0.32
N ARG A 372 -9.07 14.74 -0.71
CA ARG A 372 -10.22 15.64 -0.68
C ARG A 372 -11.26 15.14 -1.67
N VAL A 373 -12.53 15.39 -1.33
CA VAL A 373 -13.62 15.18 -2.28
C VAL A 373 -13.33 15.99 -3.53
N GLY A 374 -13.23 15.28 -4.65
CA GLY A 374 -12.95 15.84 -5.94
C GLY A 374 -11.54 15.62 -6.48
N ASP A 375 -10.61 15.10 -5.68
CA ASP A 375 -9.31 14.63 -6.14
C ASP A 375 -9.46 13.50 -7.15
N GLU A 376 -8.51 13.40 -8.07
CA GLU A 376 -8.50 12.41 -9.15
C GLU A 376 -7.36 11.43 -8.89
N VAL A 377 -7.71 10.16 -8.67
CA VAL A 377 -6.77 9.07 -8.41
C VAL A 377 -6.58 8.23 -9.67
N TYR A 378 -5.41 7.61 -9.79
CA TYR A 378 -5.15 6.68 -10.87
C TYR A 378 -5.81 5.33 -10.60
N SER A 379 -6.48 4.82 -11.63
CA SER A 379 -7.00 3.47 -11.70
C SER A 379 -6.58 2.84 -13.02
N ILE A 380 -6.36 1.53 -13.09
CA ILE A 380 -6.11 0.87 -14.38
C ILE A 380 -7.31 1.04 -15.32
N GLU A 381 -7.08 1.13 -16.63
CA GLU A 381 -8.15 1.22 -17.61
C GLU A 381 -8.73 -0.16 -17.94
N THR A 382 -7.84 -1.13 -18.15
CA THR A 382 -8.15 -2.50 -18.54
C THR A 382 -7.44 -3.48 -17.62
N ILE A 383 -8.14 -4.54 -17.23
CA ILE A 383 -7.53 -5.67 -16.53
C ILE A 383 -6.97 -6.62 -17.59
N GLU A 384 -5.66 -6.87 -17.58
CA GLU A 384 -5.05 -7.88 -18.44
C GLU A 384 -4.54 -9.04 -17.57
N VAL A 385 -5.01 -10.24 -17.91
CA VAL A 385 -4.82 -11.47 -17.15
C VAL A 385 -4.66 -12.61 -18.15
N GLU A 386 -4.14 -13.75 -17.70
CA GLU A 386 -4.09 -14.94 -18.54
C GLU A 386 -5.50 -15.42 -18.84
N GLU A 387 -5.81 -15.58 -20.13
CA GLU A 387 -7.11 -16.08 -20.55
C GLU A 387 -7.11 -17.61 -20.50
N GLU A 388 -8.04 -18.18 -19.74
CA GLU A 388 -8.20 -19.62 -19.62
C GLU A 388 -9.67 -20.00 -19.74
N VAL A 389 -9.96 -20.96 -20.62
CA VAL A 389 -11.28 -21.58 -20.73
C VAL A 389 -11.27 -22.89 -19.94
N PRO A 390 -12.15 -23.06 -18.93
CA PRO A 390 -12.17 -24.29 -18.14
C PRO A 390 -12.68 -25.47 -18.99
N GLU A 391 -12.07 -26.63 -18.78
CA GLU A 391 -12.54 -27.87 -19.37
C GLU A 391 -13.83 -28.33 -18.71
N VAL A 392 -14.77 -28.87 -19.49
CA VAL A 392 -16.07 -29.29 -18.96
C VAL A 392 -15.96 -30.32 -17.83
N PRO A 393 -15.09 -31.35 -17.88
CA PRO A 393 -14.89 -32.27 -16.76
C PRO A 393 -14.51 -31.57 -15.45
N THR A 394 -13.74 -30.47 -15.50
CA THR A 394 -13.34 -29.68 -14.33
C THR A 394 -14.52 -28.98 -13.67
N LEU A 395 -15.49 -28.52 -14.46
CA LEU A 395 -16.72 -27.94 -13.93
C LEU A 395 -17.62 -29.01 -13.32
N LEU A 396 -17.71 -30.18 -13.96
CA LEU A 396 -18.56 -31.28 -13.50
C LEU A 396 -18.04 -32.01 -12.27
N SER A 397 -16.71 -31.99 -12.04
CA SER A 397 -16.11 -32.64 -10.87
C SER A 397 -16.48 -31.98 -9.54
N GLN A 398 -16.97 -30.74 -9.57
CA GLN A 398 -17.30 -29.96 -8.38
C GLN A 398 -18.62 -30.38 -7.71
N ASP A 399 -19.56 -30.99 -8.44
CA ASP A 399 -20.88 -31.38 -7.90
C ASP A 399 -21.30 -32.77 -8.43
N ASN A 400 -21.15 -33.79 -7.58
CA ASN A 400 -21.55 -35.19 -7.82
C ASN A 400 -20.99 -35.83 -9.13
N PRO A 401 -19.67 -36.09 -9.21
CA PRO A 401 -19.02 -36.62 -10.42
C PRO A 401 -19.54 -38.01 -10.86
N ASP A 402 -20.16 -38.79 -9.97
CA ASP A 402 -20.73 -40.11 -10.30
C ASP A 402 -21.93 -40.04 -11.26
N MET A 403 -22.55 -38.87 -11.41
CA MET A 403 -23.68 -38.67 -12.32
C MET A 403 -23.27 -38.65 -13.80
N PHE A 404 -21.99 -38.37 -14.08
CA PHE A 404 -21.50 -38.09 -15.42
C PHE A 404 -20.64 -39.22 -15.97
N TYR A 405 -20.77 -39.48 -17.27
CA TYR A 405 -19.96 -40.42 -18.01
C TYR A 405 -19.16 -39.67 -19.07
N ILE A 406 -17.85 -39.92 -19.08
CA ILE A 406 -16.91 -39.45 -20.10
C ILE A 406 -16.77 -40.57 -21.14
N HIS A 407 -17.01 -40.24 -22.40
CA HIS A 407 -16.83 -41.14 -23.53
C HIS A 407 -15.56 -40.72 -24.28
N PHE A 408 -14.70 -41.67 -24.61
CA PHE A 408 -13.39 -41.45 -25.20
C PHE A 408 -13.39 -41.77 -26.70
N LYS A 409 -12.62 -41.01 -27.49
CA LYS A 409 -12.46 -41.19 -28.94
C LYS A 409 -11.59 -42.39 -29.27
N ASP A 410 -10.60 -42.66 -28.42
CA ASP A 410 -9.56 -43.67 -28.61
C ASP A 410 -9.26 -44.42 -27.30
N ASP A 411 -8.33 -45.36 -27.38
CA ASP A 411 -7.94 -46.23 -26.27
C ASP A 411 -6.79 -45.63 -25.42
N TRP A 412 -6.38 -44.38 -25.69
CA TRP A 412 -5.20 -43.74 -25.10
C TRP A 412 -5.15 -43.84 -23.56
N PHE A 413 -6.29 -43.57 -22.92
CA PHE A 413 -6.41 -43.61 -21.46
C PHE A 413 -6.24 -45.03 -20.87
N TRP A 414 -6.55 -46.07 -21.65
CA TRP A 414 -6.35 -47.47 -21.26
C TRP A 414 -4.92 -47.94 -21.56
N GLU A 415 -4.31 -47.42 -22.63
CA GLU A 415 -2.90 -47.64 -22.94
C GLU A 415 -1.99 -47.10 -21.84
N LYS A 416 -2.25 -45.89 -21.34
CA LYS A 416 -1.50 -45.30 -20.22
C LYS A 416 -1.59 -46.11 -18.92
N LEU A 417 -2.75 -46.70 -18.65
CA LEU A 417 -2.93 -47.61 -17.52
C LEU A 417 -2.12 -48.90 -17.65
N ILE A 418 -2.07 -49.46 -18.86
CA ILE A 418 -1.28 -50.66 -19.15
C ILE A 418 0.22 -50.35 -19.12
N GLU A 419 0.64 -49.20 -19.65
CA GLU A 419 2.03 -48.74 -19.60
C GLU A 419 2.53 -48.63 -18.14
N LYS A 420 1.72 -48.05 -17.24
CA LYS A 420 2.09 -47.88 -15.83
C LYS A 420 2.06 -49.18 -15.01
N TYR A 421 1.07 -50.04 -15.23
CA TYR A 421 0.82 -51.22 -14.37
C TYR A 421 1.05 -52.58 -15.04
N GLY A 422 1.46 -52.60 -16.31
CA GLY A 422 1.69 -53.80 -17.11
C GLY A 422 0.42 -54.49 -17.64
N SER A 423 -0.71 -54.43 -16.93
CA SER A 423 -1.99 -54.99 -17.39
C SER A 423 -3.20 -54.31 -16.76
N LEU A 424 -4.37 -54.38 -17.41
CA LEU A 424 -5.63 -53.87 -16.85
C LEU A 424 -6.05 -54.57 -15.55
N ARG A 425 -5.61 -55.81 -15.33
CA ARG A 425 -5.88 -56.54 -14.09
C ARG A 425 -5.06 -55.96 -12.93
N ALA A 426 -3.77 -55.71 -13.17
CA ALA A 426 -2.94 -55.00 -12.21
C ALA A 426 -3.42 -53.56 -11.95
N SER A 427 -3.91 -52.85 -12.98
CA SER A 427 -4.53 -51.53 -12.82
C SER A 427 -5.78 -51.61 -11.93
N SER A 428 -6.62 -52.64 -12.12
CA SER A 428 -7.84 -52.86 -11.33
C SER A 428 -7.54 -53.00 -9.83
N ASP A 429 -6.56 -53.85 -9.49
CA ASP A 429 -6.17 -54.13 -8.11
C ASP A 429 -5.58 -52.89 -7.44
N LYS A 430 -4.83 -52.06 -8.18
CA LYS A 430 -4.22 -50.82 -7.66
C LYS A 430 -5.20 -49.65 -7.50
N LEU A 431 -6.14 -49.49 -8.42
CA LEU A 431 -7.07 -48.34 -8.44
C LEU A 431 -8.34 -48.56 -7.60
N GLY A 432 -8.58 -49.78 -7.15
CA GLY A 432 -9.83 -50.17 -6.49
C GLY A 432 -11.05 -50.04 -7.41
N ILE A 433 -10.85 -50.18 -8.73
CA ILE A 433 -11.91 -50.21 -9.75
C ILE A 433 -12.00 -51.65 -10.24
N SER A 434 -13.18 -52.27 -10.20
CA SER A 434 -13.29 -53.70 -10.55
C SER A 434 -12.84 -54.00 -11.98
N TYR A 435 -12.20 -55.16 -12.18
CA TYR A 435 -11.63 -55.54 -13.46
C TYR A 435 -12.68 -55.61 -14.57
N SER A 436 -13.88 -56.11 -14.25
CA SER A 436 -15.04 -56.13 -15.14
C SER A 436 -15.50 -54.73 -15.54
N LYS A 437 -15.37 -53.73 -14.65
CA LYS A 437 -15.72 -52.34 -14.92
C LYS A 437 -14.69 -51.68 -15.83
N LEU A 438 -13.39 -51.89 -15.63
CA LEU A 438 -12.34 -51.35 -16.52
C LEU A 438 -12.35 -51.98 -17.91
N THR A 439 -12.51 -53.30 -18.00
CA THR A 439 -12.58 -54.03 -19.27
C THR A 439 -13.87 -53.72 -20.03
N GLY A 440 -15.01 -53.71 -19.34
CA GLY A 440 -16.29 -53.30 -19.91
C GLY A 440 -16.29 -51.83 -20.36
N ALA A 441 -15.61 -50.96 -19.62
CA ALA A 441 -15.41 -49.56 -19.99
C ALA A 441 -14.48 -49.39 -21.18
N LYS A 442 -13.45 -50.24 -21.34
CA LYS A 442 -12.59 -50.25 -22.54
C LYS A 442 -13.41 -50.52 -23.80
N TYR A 443 -14.24 -51.56 -23.75
CA TYR A 443 -15.10 -51.94 -24.88
C TYR A 443 -16.11 -50.84 -25.24
N ARG A 444 -16.70 -50.19 -24.22
CA ARG A 444 -17.69 -49.12 -24.40
C ARG A 444 -17.05 -47.73 -24.60
N ARG A 445 -15.73 -47.63 -24.47
CA ARG A 445 -14.97 -46.38 -24.36
C ARG A 445 -15.62 -45.35 -23.43
N ALA A 446 -16.16 -45.79 -22.29
CA ALA A 446 -16.93 -44.93 -21.42
C ALA A 446 -16.71 -45.26 -19.94
N LEU A 447 -16.39 -44.24 -19.15
CA LEU A 447 -16.10 -44.36 -17.71
C LEU A 447 -16.83 -43.25 -16.94
N ARG A 448 -17.15 -43.46 -15.65
CA ARG A 448 -17.72 -42.39 -14.84
C ARG A 448 -16.67 -41.33 -14.57
N LEU A 449 -17.07 -40.06 -14.46
CA LEU A 449 -16.14 -38.98 -14.18
C LEU A 449 -15.39 -39.20 -12.85
N SER A 450 -16.04 -39.73 -11.82
CA SER A 450 -15.39 -40.11 -10.55
C SER A 450 -14.24 -41.11 -10.74
N ASP A 451 -14.42 -42.12 -11.58
CA ASP A 451 -13.38 -43.08 -11.93
C ASP A 451 -12.30 -42.43 -12.83
N VAL A 452 -12.69 -41.52 -13.74
CA VAL A 452 -11.74 -40.80 -14.62
C VAL A 452 -10.80 -39.92 -13.80
N LEU A 453 -11.34 -39.18 -12.83
CA LEU A 453 -10.56 -38.34 -11.91
C LEU A 453 -9.56 -39.18 -11.12
N ARG A 454 -10.01 -40.34 -10.59
CA ARG A 454 -9.15 -41.26 -9.83
C ARG A 454 -7.98 -41.77 -10.68
N VAL A 455 -8.28 -42.22 -11.89
CA VAL A 455 -7.26 -42.72 -12.82
C VAL A 455 -6.33 -41.61 -13.29
N SER A 456 -6.85 -40.42 -13.61
CA SER A 456 -6.03 -39.29 -14.10
C SER A 456 -5.04 -38.83 -13.02
N ASN A 457 -5.51 -38.71 -11.78
CA ASN A 457 -4.66 -38.38 -10.64
C ASN A 457 -3.55 -39.42 -10.44
N GLU A 458 -3.90 -40.70 -10.54
CA GLU A 458 -2.93 -41.78 -10.42
C GLU A 458 -1.92 -41.77 -11.57
N LEU A 459 -2.34 -41.49 -12.80
CA LEU A 459 -1.45 -41.43 -13.96
C LEU A 459 -0.60 -40.14 -14.01
N GLY A 460 -0.86 -39.15 -13.15
CA GLY A 460 -0.22 -37.83 -13.23
C GLY A 460 -0.62 -37.06 -14.49
N VAL A 461 -1.80 -37.35 -15.05
CA VAL A 461 -2.32 -36.78 -16.29
C VAL A 461 -3.33 -35.69 -15.95
N SER A 462 -3.23 -34.52 -16.58
CA SER A 462 -4.18 -33.44 -16.34
C SER A 462 -5.50 -33.67 -17.08
N LEU A 463 -6.59 -33.08 -16.59
CA LEU A 463 -7.88 -33.10 -17.31
C LEU A 463 -7.81 -32.38 -18.67
N ARG A 464 -6.84 -31.47 -18.85
CA ARG A 464 -6.58 -30.78 -20.11
C ARG A 464 -5.96 -31.72 -21.15
N ASP A 465 -5.04 -32.59 -20.75
CA ASP A 465 -4.49 -33.64 -21.64
C ASP A 465 -5.59 -34.64 -22.03
N LEU A 466 -6.44 -35.00 -21.06
CA LEU A 466 -7.56 -35.90 -21.27
C LEU A 466 -8.61 -35.32 -22.22
N ALA A 467 -8.80 -34.00 -22.21
CA ALA A 467 -9.77 -33.29 -23.02
C ALA A 467 -9.59 -33.58 -24.54
N GLY A 468 -8.35 -33.71 -25.03
CA GLY A 468 -8.10 -34.05 -26.44
C GLY A 468 -8.76 -35.38 -26.87
N HIS A 469 -8.89 -36.31 -25.94
CA HIS A 469 -9.38 -37.68 -26.15
C HIS A 469 -10.87 -37.87 -25.82
N ILE A 470 -11.58 -36.85 -25.35
CA ILE A 470 -13.02 -36.94 -25.06
C ILE A 470 -13.83 -36.83 -26.37
N ASP A 471 -14.73 -37.78 -26.60
CA ASP A 471 -15.74 -37.77 -27.67
C ASP A 471 -16.96 -36.95 -27.27
N ARG A 472 -17.56 -37.29 -26.12
CA ARG A 472 -18.74 -36.60 -25.60
C ARG A 472 -18.90 -36.85 -24.10
N ILE A 473 -19.76 -36.06 -23.47
CA ILE A 473 -20.13 -36.20 -22.05
C ILE A 473 -21.63 -36.41 -21.92
N THR A 474 -22.05 -37.31 -21.02
CA THR A 474 -23.46 -37.63 -20.77
C THR A 474 -23.80 -37.71 -19.28
N ALA A 475 -25.07 -37.45 -18.92
CA ALA A 475 -25.56 -37.55 -17.55
C ALA A 475 -26.67 -38.63 -17.39
N GLY A 476 -26.47 -39.61 -16.51
CA GLY A 476 -27.50 -40.60 -16.10
C GLY A 476 -27.95 -41.62 -17.17
N LYS A 477 -28.90 -42.51 -16.77
CA LYS A 477 -29.39 -43.65 -17.59
C LYS A 477 -30.71 -43.42 -18.35
N ARG A 478 -31.50 -42.38 -18.03
CA ARG A 478 -32.88 -42.22 -18.56
C ARG A 478 -33.03 -41.16 -19.67
N ILE A 479 -32.19 -40.11 -19.70
CA ILE A 479 -32.17 -39.09 -20.76
C ILE A 479 -30.70 -38.71 -21.00
N SER A 480 -30.09 -39.25 -22.06
CA SER A 480 -28.69 -38.93 -22.37
C SER A 480 -28.61 -37.55 -23.03
N VAL A 481 -28.35 -36.52 -22.24
CA VAL A 481 -27.90 -35.22 -22.78
C VAL A 481 -26.48 -35.38 -23.26
N LYS A 482 -26.20 -34.97 -24.49
CA LYS A 482 -24.87 -35.05 -25.10
C LYS A 482 -24.33 -33.65 -25.32
N MET A 483 -23.10 -33.41 -24.88
CA MET A 483 -22.35 -32.24 -25.29
C MET A 483 -21.41 -32.65 -26.44
N PRO A 484 -21.53 -32.05 -27.64
CA PRO A 484 -20.73 -32.42 -28.81
C PRO A 484 -19.28 -31.92 -28.73
N SER A 485 -19.04 -30.82 -28.00
CA SER A 485 -17.71 -30.39 -27.59
C SER A 485 -17.51 -30.70 -26.11
N ASN A 486 -16.27 -30.90 -25.70
CA ASN A 486 -15.87 -30.96 -24.30
C ASN A 486 -15.34 -29.62 -23.77
N LYS A 487 -15.49 -28.54 -24.56
CA LYS A 487 -15.03 -27.19 -24.27
C LYS A 487 -16.21 -26.26 -24.07
N ILE A 488 -16.05 -25.28 -23.21
CA ILE A 488 -16.99 -24.17 -23.08
C ILE A 488 -16.91 -23.30 -24.33
N THR A 489 -18.07 -22.98 -24.90
CA THR A 489 -18.20 -22.15 -26.11
C THR A 489 -18.82 -20.79 -25.76
N PRO A 490 -18.63 -19.76 -26.59
CA PRO A 490 -19.23 -18.44 -26.35
C PRO A 490 -20.77 -18.49 -26.26
N GLU A 491 -21.43 -19.42 -26.95
CA GLU A 491 -22.87 -19.65 -26.88
C GLU A 491 -23.35 -20.06 -25.48
N ILE A 492 -22.53 -20.82 -24.74
CA ILE A 492 -22.86 -21.19 -23.35
C ILE A 492 -22.85 -19.95 -22.45
N LEU A 493 -21.97 -18.99 -22.72
CA LEU A 493 -21.89 -17.73 -21.96
C LEU A 493 -23.06 -16.81 -22.30
N ARG A 494 -23.48 -16.77 -23.57
CA ARG A 494 -24.71 -16.12 -24.00
C ARG A 494 -25.94 -16.65 -23.23
N LEU A 495 -26.09 -17.97 -23.17
CA LEU A 495 -27.16 -18.64 -22.42
C LEU A 495 -27.11 -18.29 -20.93
N LEU A 496 -25.91 -18.29 -20.34
CA LEU A 496 -25.71 -17.92 -18.95
C LEU A 496 -26.14 -16.48 -18.68
N GLY A 497 -25.83 -15.54 -19.58
CA GLY A 497 -26.28 -14.16 -19.50
C GLY A 497 -27.80 -14.04 -19.43
N TRP A 498 -28.52 -14.68 -20.36
CA TRP A 498 -29.99 -14.71 -20.36
C TRP A 498 -30.59 -15.36 -19.11
N ILE A 499 -29.96 -16.44 -18.63
CA ILE A 499 -30.40 -17.15 -17.42
C ILE A 499 -30.25 -16.29 -16.18
N MET A 500 -29.19 -15.50 -16.08
CA MET A 500 -28.93 -14.65 -14.92
C MET A 500 -29.77 -13.37 -14.88
N SER A 501 -30.32 -12.94 -16.01
CA SER A 501 -31.23 -11.81 -16.09
C SER A 501 -32.70 -12.23 -15.93
N ASP A 502 -33.24 -12.93 -16.93
CA ASP A 502 -34.69 -13.21 -17.05
C ASP A 502 -35.00 -14.72 -16.92
N GLY A 503 -33.99 -15.52 -16.58
CA GLY A 503 -34.11 -16.95 -16.39
C GLY A 503 -33.88 -17.39 -14.96
N TYR A 504 -33.75 -18.71 -14.79
CA TYR A 504 -33.46 -19.30 -13.49
C TYR A 504 -32.89 -20.71 -13.66
N LEU A 505 -32.07 -21.12 -12.68
CA LEU A 505 -31.65 -22.50 -12.49
C LEU A 505 -32.32 -23.04 -11.23
N MET A 506 -33.02 -24.16 -11.32
CA MET A 506 -33.71 -24.76 -10.19
C MET A 506 -33.42 -26.26 -10.11
N LYS A 507 -33.05 -26.73 -8.92
CA LYS A 507 -32.91 -28.15 -8.59
C LYS A 507 -34.01 -28.52 -7.61
N TYR A 508 -34.93 -29.39 -8.00
CA TYR A 508 -36.00 -29.89 -7.15
C TYR A 508 -35.98 -31.41 -7.12
N GLN A 509 -35.71 -32.00 -5.96
CA GLN A 509 -35.47 -33.44 -5.81
C GLN A 509 -34.40 -33.95 -6.80
N SER A 510 -34.79 -34.80 -7.76
CA SER A 510 -33.92 -35.34 -8.81
C SER A 510 -34.07 -34.63 -10.17
N GLN A 511 -34.84 -33.53 -10.23
CA GLN A 511 -35.07 -32.76 -11.46
C GLN A 511 -34.20 -31.51 -11.49
N TYR A 512 -33.57 -31.28 -12.65
CA TYR A 512 -32.70 -30.14 -12.93
C TYR A 512 -33.34 -29.30 -14.03
N ILE A 513 -33.79 -28.11 -13.68
CA ILE A 513 -34.58 -27.25 -14.54
C ILE A 513 -33.78 -25.98 -14.87
N ILE A 514 -33.66 -25.71 -16.16
CA ILE A 514 -33.14 -24.46 -16.71
C ILE A 514 -34.33 -23.72 -17.31
N GLY A 515 -34.67 -22.57 -16.75
CA GLY A 515 -35.80 -21.75 -17.17
C GLY A 515 -35.36 -20.43 -17.80
N PHE A 516 -36.12 -19.96 -18.79
CA PHE A 516 -35.98 -18.62 -19.37
C PHE A 516 -37.35 -18.07 -19.74
N SER A 517 -37.60 -16.80 -19.44
CA SER A 517 -38.88 -16.15 -19.72
C SER A 517 -38.69 -14.90 -20.55
N ALA A 518 -39.44 -14.74 -21.63
CA ALA A 518 -39.33 -13.56 -22.50
C ALA A 518 -40.67 -13.20 -23.16
N LYS A 519 -40.84 -11.90 -23.48
CA LYS A 519 -41.95 -11.41 -24.32
C LYS A 519 -41.66 -11.53 -25.81
N SER A 520 -40.41 -11.34 -26.23
CA SER A 520 -39.99 -11.47 -27.63
C SER A 520 -39.90 -12.95 -28.02
N LYS A 521 -40.54 -13.29 -29.14
CA LYS A 521 -40.44 -14.63 -29.72
C LYS A 521 -39.08 -14.87 -30.36
N GLU A 522 -38.47 -13.87 -31.01
CA GLU A 522 -37.13 -14.05 -31.59
C GLU A 522 -36.07 -14.36 -30.53
N LEU A 523 -36.10 -13.65 -29.40
CA LEU A 523 -35.18 -13.91 -28.28
C LEU A 523 -35.33 -15.34 -27.74
N LEU A 524 -36.56 -15.83 -27.70
CA LEU A 524 -36.90 -17.17 -27.25
C LEU A 524 -36.45 -18.24 -28.25
N ASP A 525 -36.62 -18.01 -29.55
CA ASP A 525 -36.17 -18.90 -30.61
C ASP A 525 -34.62 -18.98 -30.63
N GLU A 526 -33.93 -17.85 -30.43
CA GLU A 526 -32.47 -17.83 -30.24
C GLU A 526 -32.03 -18.61 -28.99
N PHE A 527 -32.71 -18.42 -27.85
CA PHE A 527 -32.41 -19.18 -26.63
C PHE A 527 -32.53 -20.70 -26.87
N ILE A 528 -33.61 -21.16 -27.52
CA ILE A 528 -33.78 -22.58 -27.87
C ILE A 528 -32.64 -23.04 -28.79
N HIS A 529 -32.31 -22.25 -29.82
CA HIS A 529 -31.29 -22.60 -30.78
C HIS A 529 -29.91 -22.77 -30.12
N TYR A 530 -29.49 -21.80 -29.30
CA TYR A 530 -28.21 -21.86 -28.59
C TYR A 530 -28.19 -23.02 -27.59
N PHE A 531 -29.29 -23.24 -26.86
CA PHE A 531 -29.37 -24.31 -25.88
C PHE A 531 -29.29 -25.69 -26.54
N THR A 532 -30.05 -25.91 -27.61
CA THR A 532 -30.09 -27.22 -28.30
C THR A 532 -28.83 -27.50 -29.12
N SER A 533 -28.13 -26.46 -29.58
CA SER A 533 -26.82 -26.58 -30.23
C SER A 533 -25.71 -26.92 -29.24
N SER A 534 -25.76 -26.33 -28.03
CA SER A 534 -24.78 -26.59 -26.96
C SER A 534 -25.05 -27.90 -26.22
N PHE A 535 -26.32 -28.26 -26.03
CA PHE A 535 -26.77 -29.42 -25.27
C PHE A 535 -27.77 -30.24 -26.09
N ILE A 536 -27.29 -31.31 -26.72
CA ILE A 536 -28.09 -32.17 -27.60
C ILE A 536 -28.93 -33.13 -26.76
N GLY A 537 -30.25 -33.17 -26.99
CA GLY A 537 -31.17 -34.15 -26.40
C GLY A 537 -32.32 -33.59 -25.56
N PRO A 538 -32.11 -32.60 -24.65
CA PRO A 538 -33.18 -31.96 -23.90
C PRO A 538 -34.25 -31.37 -24.82
N LYS A 539 -35.52 -31.61 -24.51
CA LYS A 539 -36.66 -30.98 -25.20
C LYS A 539 -37.11 -29.73 -24.46
N ALA A 540 -37.38 -28.67 -25.20
CA ALA A 540 -37.96 -27.45 -24.66
C ALA A 540 -39.43 -27.69 -24.27
N SER A 541 -39.81 -27.35 -23.05
CA SER A 541 -41.21 -27.18 -22.65
C SER A 541 -41.55 -25.70 -22.72
N VAL A 542 -42.47 -25.31 -23.59
CA VAL A 542 -42.86 -23.91 -23.81
C VAL A 542 -44.29 -23.70 -23.29
N GLN A 543 -44.48 -22.73 -22.42
CA GLN A 543 -45.78 -22.33 -21.88
C GLN A 543 -45.95 -20.82 -22.01
N ARG A 544 -47.16 -20.35 -22.35
CA ARG A 544 -47.47 -18.92 -22.39
C ARG A 544 -48.37 -18.57 -21.21
N ASN A 545 -48.00 -17.57 -20.41
CA ASN A 545 -48.83 -17.11 -19.31
C ASN A 545 -49.92 -16.13 -19.78
N GLN A 546 -50.86 -15.81 -18.88
CA GLN A 546 -51.98 -14.89 -19.15
C GLN A 546 -51.53 -13.46 -19.53
N ASN A 547 -50.31 -13.08 -19.13
CA ASN A 547 -49.70 -11.76 -19.42
C ASN A 547 -48.92 -11.75 -20.75
N GLY A 548 -49.03 -12.82 -21.55
CA GLY A 548 -48.41 -12.93 -22.87
C GLY A 548 -46.91 -13.25 -22.87
N VAL A 549 -46.31 -13.52 -21.70
CA VAL A 549 -44.89 -13.92 -21.55
C VAL A 549 -44.76 -15.41 -21.83
N TYR A 550 -43.78 -15.78 -22.65
CA TYR A 550 -43.42 -17.16 -22.90
C TYR A 550 -42.40 -17.62 -21.86
N MET A 551 -42.63 -18.79 -21.28
CA MET A 551 -41.74 -19.45 -20.34
C MET A 551 -41.23 -20.75 -20.98
N ILE A 552 -39.92 -20.89 -21.09
CA ILE A 552 -39.25 -22.11 -21.55
C ILE A 552 -38.60 -22.80 -20.38
N ARG A 553 -38.69 -24.13 -20.37
CA ARG A 553 -37.98 -24.99 -19.43
C ARG A 553 -37.27 -26.13 -20.16
N PHE A 554 -36.01 -26.34 -19.81
CA PHE A 554 -35.23 -27.51 -20.19
C PHE A 554 -34.90 -28.36 -18.95
N GLY A 555 -35.00 -29.68 -19.10
CA GLY A 555 -34.59 -30.65 -18.08
C GLY A 555 -33.18 -31.19 -18.40
N SER A 556 -32.15 -30.75 -17.67
CA SER A 556 -30.78 -31.22 -17.93
C SER A 556 -29.86 -31.06 -16.72
N ALA A 557 -29.43 -32.18 -16.13
CA ALA A 557 -28.44 -32.18 -15.05
C ALA A 557 -27.07 -31.67 -15.54
N LEU A 558 -26.69 -32.03 -16.77
CA LEU A 558 -25.43 -31.63 -17.38
C LEU A 558 -25.35 -30.11 -17.58
N ALA A 559 -26.36 -29.53 -18.24
CA ALA A 559 -26.40 -28.09 -18.51
C ALA A 559 -26.51 -27.29 -17.22
N TYR A 560 -27.37 -27.72 -16.28
CA TYR A 560 -27.50 -27.08 -14.97
C TYR A 560 -26.15 -27.00 -14.25
N THR A 561 -25.42 -28.13 -14.19
CA THR A 561 -24.15 -28.21 -13.45
C THR A 561 -23.06 -27.35 -14.10
N ILE A 562 -22.96 -27.38 -15.43
CA ILE A 562 -22.02 -26.51 -16.17
C ILE A 562 -22.34 -25.04 -15.91
N LEU A 563 -23.59 -24.60 -16.13
CA LEU A 563 -23.97 -23.20 -16.02
C LEU A 563 -23.82 -22.68 -14.59
N LYS A 564 -24.20 -23.48 -13.59
CA LYS A 564 -24.01 -23.16 -12.17
C LYS A 564 -22.53 -22.97 -11.83
N ASN A 565 -21.68 -23.94 -12.20
CA ASN A 565 -20.29 -23.95 -11.77
C ASN A 565 -19.41 -23.00 -12.61
N LEU A 566 -19.78 -22.71 -13.87
CA LEU A 566 -19.07 -21.76 -14.73
C LEU A 566 -19.09 -20.33 -14.18
N ALA A 567 -20.18 -19.93 -13.51
CA ALA A 567 -20.30 -18.62 -12.85
C ALA A 567 -20.27 -18.70 -11.32
N ARG A 568 -20.12 -19.89 -10.72
CA ARG A 568 -20.27 -20.12 -9.26
C ARG A 568 -21.55 -19.47 -8.71
N LEU A 569 -22.67 -19.75 -9.38
CA LEU A 569 -23.96 -19.11 -9.08
C LEU A 569 -24.45 -19.44 -7.67
N GLY A 570 -24.69 -18.39 -6.88
CA GLY A 570 -25.14 -18.49 -5.49
C GLY A 570 -24.00 -18.61 -4.46
N GLU A 571 -22.75 -18.40 -4.87
CA GLU A 571 -21.56 -18.40 -4.01
C GLU A 571 -20.97 -16.97 -3.90
N GLY A 572 -20.14 -16.70 -2.89
CA GLY A 572 -19.48 -15.39 -2.71
C GLY A 572 -18.55 -14.99 -3.88
N GLU A 573 -18.14 -15.97 -4.69
CA GLU A 573 -17.30 -15.79 -5.87
C GLU A 573 -18.10 -15.72 -7.19
N GLU A 574 -19.41 -15.39 -7.13
CA GLU A 574 -20.28 -15.25 -8.31
C GLU A 574 -19.58 -14.42 -9.40
N LEU A 575 -19.60 -14.92 -10.65
CA LEU A 575 -19.00 -14.31 -11.85
C LEU A 575 -17.47 -14.15 -11.89
N LEU A 576 -16.74 -14.36 -10.79
CA LEU A 576 -15.27 -14.24 -10.80
C LEU A 576 -14.58 -15.16 -11.82
N PRO A 577 -14.98 -16.42 -12.02
CA PRO A 577 -14.35 -17.26 -13.04
C PRO A 577 -14.49 -16.71 -14.46
N ILE A 578 -15.53 -15.92 -14.74
CA ILE A 578 -15.75 -15.30 -16.05
C ILE A 578 -14.70 -14.24 -16.36
N VAL A 579 -14.09 -13.60 -15.34
CA VAL A 579 -13.02 -12.61 -15.52
C VAL A 579 -11.82 -13.22 -16.26
N ARG A 580 -11.53 -14.51 -16.06
CA ARG A 580 -10.41 -15.23 -16.70
C ARG A 580 -10.75 -15.76 -18.10
N LEU A 581 -12.01 -15.67 -18.53
CA LEU A 581 -12.37 -16.11 -19.88
C LEU A 581 -11.87 -15.10 -20.94
N PRO A 582 -11.74 -15.55 -22.20
CA PRO A 582 -11.43 -14.66 -23.31
C PRO A 582 -12.45 -13.53 -23.45
N ARG A 583 -12.00 -12.36 -23.92
CA ARG A 583 -12.87 -11.17 -24.05
C ARG A 583 -14.15 -11.41 -24.86
N GLU A 584 -14.10 -12.26 -25.89
CA GLU A 584 -15.28 -12.66 -26.67
C GLU A 584 -16.36 -13.33 -25.81
N TYR A 585 -15.96 -14.23 -24.90
CA TYR A 585 -16.85 -14.95 -24.00
C TYR A 585 -17.53 -13.99 -23.01
N ILE A 586 -16.78 -13.01 -22.52
CA ILE A 586 -17.30 -11.94 -21.68
C ILE A 586 -18.33 -11.10 -22.44
N GLY A 587 -18.05 -10.76 -23.70
CA GLY A 587 -18.98 -10.03 -24.58
C GLY A 587 -20.31 -10.77 -24.77
N GLU A 588 -20.25 -12.08 -25.06
CA GLU A 588 -21.43 -12.93 -25.22
C GLU A 588 -22.27 -13.02 -23.94
N PHE A 589 -21.61 -13.18 -22.78
CA PHE A 589 -22.27 -13.14 -21.48
C PHE A 589 -22.99 -11.80 -21.23
N LEU A 590 -22.27 -10.68 -21.41
CA LEU A 590 -22.82 -9.35 -21.18
C LEU A 590 -24.00 -9.05 -22.09
N ALA A 591 -23.95 -9.47 -23.35
CA ALA A 591 -25.05 -9.21 -24.27
C ALA A 591 -26.26 -10.10 -24.00
N GLY A 592 -26.08 -11.35 -23.57
CA GLY A 592 -27.17 -12.15 -23.00
C GLY A 592 -27.82 -11.46 -21.79
N TYR A 593 -27.01 -10.94 -20.87
CA TYR A 593 -27.53 -10.23 -19.70
C TYR A 593 -28.27 -8.94 -20.08
N ILE A 594 -27.72 -8.15 -21.01
CA ILE A 594 -28.33 -6.90 -21.50
C ILE A 594 -29.66 -7.18 -22.21
N ASP A 595 -29.77 -8.29 -22.95
CA ASP A 595 -30.99 -8.69 -23.63
C ASP A 595 -32.16 -8.93 -22.66
N GLY A 596 -31.90 -9.41 -21.44
CA GLY A 596 -32.92 -9.50 -20.39
C GLY A 596 -33.06 -8.21 -19.57
N ASP A 597 -32.09 -7.94 -18.71
CA ASP A 597 -32.16 -6.88 -17.67
C ASP A 597 -31.45 -5.57 -18.05
N GLY A 598 -30.89 -5.49 -19.25
CA GLY A 598 -30.29 -4.27 -19.76
C GLY A 598 -31.30 -3.30 -20.38
N SER A 599 -30.92 -2.03 -20.44
CA SER A 599 -31.66 -0.99 -21.17
C SER A 599 -30.70 -0.09 -21.95
N ILE A 600 -31.15 0.36 -23.11
CA ILE A 600 -30.45 1.33 -23.96
C ILE A 600 -31.20 2.65 -23.88
N ASP A 601 -30.58 3.65 -23.25
CA ASP A 601 -31.16 4.96 -22.99
C ASP A 601 -30.56 5.98 -23.98
N LEU A 602 -31.36 6.41 -24.95
CA LEU A 602 -30.92 7.35 -25.99
C LEU A 602 -30.74 8.78 -25.45
N ASP A 603 -31.52 9.17 -24.45
CA ASP A 603 -31.49 10.51 -23.88
C ASP A 603 -30.25 10.68 -22.99
N LYS A 604 -29.99 9.69 -22.13
CA LYS A 604 -28.78 9.64 -21.29
C LYS A 604 -27.55 9.18 -22.07
N ARG A 605 -27.74 8.72 -23.32
CA ARG A 605 -26.69 8.15 -24.19
C ARG A 605 -25.90 7.05 -23.47
N ALA A 606 -26.62 6.09 -22.90
CA ALA A 606 -26.08 5.12 -21.97
C ALA A 606 -26.59 3.71 -22.25
N VAL A 607 -25.74 2.73 -21.94
CA VAL A 607 -26.14 1.33 -21.76
C VAL A 607 -26.20 1.09 -20.26
N ILE A 608 -27.35 0.63 -19.75
CA ILE A 608 -27.59 0.43 -18.33
C ILE A 608 -27.90 -1.04 -18.10
N ILE A 609 -27.15 -1.69 -17.21
CA ILE A 609 -27.41 -3.06 -16.75
C ILE A 609 -27.95 -2.98 -15.33
N THR A 610 -29.15 -3.51 -15.08
CA THR A 610 -29.79 -3.44 -13.76
C THR A 610 -29.69 -4.78 -13.05
N THR A 611 -29.46 -4.78 -11.74
CA THR A 611 -29.53 -5.97 -10.90
C THR A 611 -29.93 -5.63 -9.47
N SER A 612 -30.54 -6.57 -8.75
CA SER A 612 -30.81 -6.42 -7.30
C SER A 612 -29.63 -6.80 -6.42
N SER A 613 -28.58 -7.42 -6.99
CA SER A 613 -27.39 -7.87 -6.26
C SER A 613 -26.23 -6.88 -6.43
N GLU A 614 -25.77 -6.30 -5.32
CA GLU A 614 -24.60 -5.41 -5.32
C GLU A 614 -23.34 -6.14 -5.80
N LEU A 615 -23.14 -7.39 -5.33
CA LEU A 615 -22.02 -8.24 -5.75
C LEU A 615 -22.05 -8.41 -7.27
N ARG A 616 -23.21 -8.77 -7.84
CA ARG A 616 -23.33 -8.93 -9.29
C ARG A 616 -23.05 -7.64 -10.05
N ALA A 617 -23.48 -6.49 -9.54
CA ALA A 617 -23.17 -5.19 -10.14
C ALA A 617 -21.65 -4.92 -10.16
N LYS A 618 -20.95 -5.16 -9.05
CA LYS A 618 -19.47 -5.04 -8.95
C LYS A 618 -18.77 -5.98 -9.91
N ARG A 619 -19.24 -7.22 -10.04
CA ARG A 619 -18.65 -8.22 -10.95
C ARG A 619 -18.89 -7.89 -12.43
N ILE A 620 -20.08 -7.43 -12.80
CA ILE A 620 -20.36 -6.93 -14.15
C ILE A 620 -19.48 -5.72 -14.46
N GLN A 621 -19.23 -4.83 -13.51
CA GLN A 621 -18.30 -3.71 -13.68
C GLN A 621 -16.86 -4.21 -13.96
N LEU A 622 -16.37 -5.22 -13.24
CA LEU A 622 -15.07 -5.83 -13.50
C LEU A 622 -14.99 -6.49 -14.90
N LEU A 623 -16.07 -7.14 -15.35
CA LEU A 623 -16.17 -7.71 -16.70
C LEU A 623 -16.13 -6.64 -17.79
N LEU A 624 -16.83 -5.51 -17.59
CA LEU A 624 -16.74 -4.35 -18.48
C LEU A 624 -15.31 -3.80 -18.51
N LYS A 625 -14.63 -3.77 -17.35
CA LYS A 625 -13.25 -3.32 -17.23
C LYS A 625 -12.25 -4.25 -17.96
N ARG A 626 -12.49 -5.57 -18.00
CA ARG A 626 -11.73 -6.51 -18.86
C ARG A 626 -11.85 -6.20 -20.35
N LEU A 627 -12.95 -5.59 -20.78
CA LEU A 627 -13.18 -5.12 -22.15
C LEU A 627 -12.65 -3.68 -22.40
N GLY A 628 -12.00 -3.06 -21.41
CA GLY A 628 -11.53 -1.67 -21.47
C GLY A 628 -12.67 -0.64 -21.48
N VAL A 629 -13.84 -1.03 -20.96
CA VAL A 629 -15.06 -0.20 -20.86
C VAL A 629 -15.22 0.27 -19.42
N GLN A 630 -15.24 1.59 -19.22
CA GLN A 630 -15.51 2.18 -17.91
C GLN A 630 -17.02 2.23 -17.65
N SER A 631 -17.40 2.01 -16.39
CA SER A 631 -18.79 2.06 -15.94
C SER A 631 -18.87 2.61 -14.53
N SER A 632 -20.05 3.11 -14.17
CA SER A 632 -20.36 3.58 -12.81
C SER A 632 -21.51 2.77 -12.22
N ILE A 633 -21.44 2.41 -10.94
CA ILE A 633 -22.54 1.78 -10.21
C ILE A 633 -23.39 2.87 -9.54
N ILE A 634 -24.70 2.83 -9.76
CA ILE A 634 -25.67 3.74 -9.14
C ILE A 634 -26.70 2.90 -8.39
N SER A 635 -26.84 3.10 -7.08
CA SER A 635 -27.90 2.46 -6.29
C SER A 635 -29.20 3.28 -6.34
N ARG A 636 -30.33 2.59 -6.47
CA ARG A 636 -31.69 3.15 -6.45
C ARG A 636 -32.51 2.43 -5.39
N VAL A 637 -32.95 3.18 -4.39
CA VAL A 637 -33.83 2.64 -3.34
C VAL A 637 -35.28 2.90 -3.74
N SER A 638 -36.06 1.84 -3.91
CA SER A 638 -37.51 1.91 -4.11
C SER A 638 -38.21 1.91 -2.77
N ARG A 639 -38.95 2.99 -2.46
CA ARG A 639 -39.72 3.16 -1.21
C ARG A 639 -41.18 2.72 -1.43
N GLY A 640 -41.38 1.45 -1.78
CA GLY A 640 -42.71 0.80 -1.83
C GLY A 640 -43.05 0.06 -0.53
N TRP A 641 -44.00 -0.89 -0.57
CA TRP A 641 -44.37 -1.75 0.57
C TRP A 641 -43.18 -2.57 1.11
N ASN A 642 -42.21 -2.91 0.25
CA ASN A 642 -40.92 -3.48 0.63
C ASN A 642 -39.80 -2.55 0.13
N ILE A 643 -38.86 -2.18 1.02
CA ILE A 643 -37.64 -1.48 0.64
C ILE A 643 -36.79 -2.43 -0.20
N SER A 644 -36.58 -2.10 -1.47
CA SER A 644 -35.71 -2.86 -2.36
C SER A 644 -34.70 -1.91 -3.00
N THR A 645 -33.44 -2.34 -3.01
CA THR A 645 -32.34 -1.60 -3.64
C THR A 645 -32.03 -2.27 -4.98
N ALA A 646 -32.03 -1.49 -6.05
CA ALA A 646 -31.52 -1.90 -7.35
C ALA A 646 -30.19 -1.19 -7.63
N TYR A 647 -29.28 -1.87 -8.31
CA TYR A 647 -27.97 -1.38 -8.70
C TYR A 647 -27.91 -1.30 -10.23
N ASP A 648 -27.68 -0.11 -10.75
CA ASP A 648 -27.51 0.15 -12.16
C ASP A 648 -26.01 0.26 -12.46
N VAL A 649 -25.47 -0.68 -13.25
CA VAL A 649 -24.14 -0.56 -13.86
C VAL A 649 -24.31 0.22 -15.16
N VAL A 650 -23.80 1.45 -15.18
CA VAL A 650 -24.05 2.39 -16.26
C VAL A 650 -22.79 2.65 -17.06
N VAL A 651 -22.84 2.34 -18.35
CA VAL A 651 -21.83 2.70 -19.35
C VAL A 651 -22.29 3.95 -20.06
N ARG A 652 -21.54 5.04 -19.91
CA ARG A 652 -21.85 6.36 -20.52
C ARG A 652 -20.65 6.86 -21.30
N GLY A 653 -20.92 7.80 -22.19
CA GLY A 653 -19.88 8.46 -22.97
C GLY A 653 -19.68 7.80 -24.32
N LYS A 654 -19.14 8.59 -25.26
CA LYS A 654 -18.93 8.17 -26.63
C LYS A 654 -17.93 7.01 -26.67
N THR A 655 -16.80 7.12 -25.96
CA THR A 655 -15.70 6.17 -26.03
C THR A 655 -16.11 4.82 -25.47
N ASP A 656 -16.67 4.79 -24.25
CA ASP A 656 -17.01 3.54 -23.58
C ASP A 656 -18.15 2.79 -24.26
N VAL A 657 -19.19 3.49 -24.72
CA VAL A 657 -20.29 2.86 -25.46
C VAL A 657 -19.79 2.31 -26.80
N LEU A 658 -18.93 3.03 -27.52
CA LEU A 658 -18.36 2.54 -28.77
C LEU A 658 -17.35 1.41 -28.57
N ARG A 659 -16.65 1.36 -27.43
CA ARG A 659 -15.80 0.21 -27.06
C ARG A 659 -16.62 -1.02 -26.68
N LEU A 660 -17.77 -0.82 -26.03
CA LEU A 660 -18.66 -1.92 -25.65
C LEU A 660 -19.38 -2.51 -26.87
N ALA A 661 -19.88 -1.66 -27.77
CA ALA A 661 -20.76 -2.04 -28.87
C ALA A 661 -20.31 -3.26 -29.71
N PRO A 662 -19.02 -3.41 -30.12
CA PRO A 662 -18.56 -4.56 -30.88
C PRO A 662 -18.70 -5.89 -30.14
N TRP A 663 -18.60 -5.86 -28.81
CA TRP A 663 -18.72 -7.04 -27.96
C TRP A 663 -20.17 -7.47 -27.74
N ILE A 664 -21.13 -6.55 -27.87
CA ILE A 664 -22.53 -6.79 -27.48
C ILE A 664 -23.50 -6.95 -28.65
N LYS A 665 -23.48 -8.14 -29.27
CA LYS A 665 -24.46 -8.51 -30.31
C LYS A 665 -25.81 -8.85 -29.66
N LEU A 666 -26.77 -7.91 -29.65
CA LEU A 666 -28.06 -8.08 -28.97
C LEU A 666 -29.06 -8.88 -29.81
N ALA A 667 -29.67 -9.90 -29.21
CA ALA A 667 -30.73 -10.69 -29.82
C ALA A 667 -32.08 -9.96 -29.77
N HIS A 668 -32.34 -9.20 -28.71
CA HIS A 668 -33.61 -8.50 -28.52
C HIS A 668 -33.79 -7.41 -29.59
N PRO A 669 -34.82 -7.48 -30.46
CA PRO A 669 -34.93 -6.60 -31.63
C PRO A 669 -34.96 -5.11 -31.30
N GLU A 670 -35.78 -4.71 -30.30
CA GLU A 670 -35.88 -3.31 -29.90
C GLU A 670 -34.59 -2.77 -29.28
N LYS A 671 -33.93 -3.53 -28.40
CA LYS A 671 -32.67 -3.13 -27.78
C LYS A 671 -31.55 -3.04 -28.83
N ARG A 672 -31.50 -3.99 -29.77
CA ARG A 672 -30.60 -3.94 -30.93
C ARG A 672 -30.82 -2.67 -31.77
N ALA A 673 -32.06 -2.36 -32.12
CA ALA A 673 -32.38 -1.15 -32.89
C ALA A 673 -32.00 0.14 -32.12
N LYS A 674 -32.26 0.18 -30.81
CA LYS A 674 -31.85 1.31 -29.95
C LYS A 674 -30.34 1.44 -29.85
N LEU A 675 -29.60 0.34 -29.71
CA LEU A 675 -28.14 0.33 -29.66
C LEU A 675 -27.55 0.86 -30.97
N MET A 676 -28.06 0.43 -32.13
CA MET A 676 -27.62 0.93 -33.43
C MET A 676 -27.86 2.44 -33.58
N ARG A 677 -29.04 2.93 -33.16
CA ARG A 677 -29.30 4.38 -33.11
C ARG A 677 -28.36 5.11 -32.16
N LEU A 678 -28.08 4.54 -30.99
CA LEU A 678 -27.16 5.13 -30.02
C LEU A 678 -25.76 5.27 -30.61
N ILE A 679 -25.25 4.23 -31.27
CA ILE A 679 -23.96 4.22 -31.96
C ILE A 679 -23.93 5.30 -33.05
N GLU A 680 -24.98 5.42 -33.86
CA GLU A 680 -25.07 6.44 -34.91
C GLU A 680 -25.01 7.86 -34.34
N VAL A 681 -25.81 8.12 -33.29
CA VAL A 681 -25.84 9.43 -32.60
C VAL A 681 -24.47 9.75 -32.01
N LEU A 682 -23.84 8.80 -31.31
CA LEU A 682 -22.53 8.99 -30.68
C LEU A 682 -21.41 9.20 -31.70
N SER A 683 -21.47 8.51 -32.84
CA SER A 683 -20.46 8.63 -33.91
C SER A 683 -20.44 10.04 -34.50
N LYS A 684 -21.61 10.70 -34.60
CA LYS A 684 -21.77 12.07 -35.12
C LYS A 684 -21.37 13.18 -34.15
N LEU A 685 -21.21 12.88 -32.85
CA LEU A 685 -20.82 13.89 -31.85
C LEU A 685 -19.32 14.19 -31.91
N SER A 686 -18.95 15.46 -31.72
CA SER A 686 -17.56 15.85 -31.48
C SER A 686 -17.05 15.22 -30.18
N SER A 687 -15.79 14.79 -30.19
CA SER A 687 -15.13 14.15 -29.04
C SER A 687 -14.87 15.18 -27.94
N LYS A 688 -15.87 15.42 -27.07
CA LYS A 688 -15.57 16.01 -25.76
C LYS A 688 -14.78 15.00 -24.95
N ALA A 689 -13.67 15.45 -24.37
CA ALA A 689 -12.86 14.62 -23.50
C ALA A 689 -13.69 14.07 -22.34
N GLU A 690 -13.79 12.75 -22.25
CA GLU A 690 -14.43 12.10 -21.11
C GLU A 690 -13.57 12.29 -19.87
N LYS A 691 -14.22 12.59 -18.74
CA LYS A 691 -13.53 12.94 -17.50
C LYS A 691 -12.55 11.87 -17.02
N ALA A 692 -12.84 10.59 -17.28
CA ALA A 692 -11.97 9.47 -16.90
C ALA A 692 -10.71 9.34 -17.77
N ARG A 693 -10.71 9.91 -18.99
CA ARG A 693 -9.62 9.80 -19.98
C ARG A 693 -8.93 11.13 -20.27
N LEU A 694 -8.94 12.03 -19.30
CA LEU A 694 -8.19 13.28 -19.37
C LEU A 694 -6.69 13.00 -19.28
N ALA A 695 -5.89 13.73 -20.06
CA ALA A 695 -4.43 13.67 -19.96
C ALA A 695 -3.97 14.21 -18.60
N PRO A 696 -2.95 13.65 -17.91
CA PRO A 696 -2.53 14.03 -16.56
C PRO A 696 -2.35 15.54 -16.38
N LYS A 697 -2.62 16.07 -15.18
CA LYS A 697 -2.53 17.52 -14.95
C LYS A 697 -1.16 18.10 -15.32
N GLY A 698 -0.08 17.35 -15.07
CA GLY A 698 1.30 17.75 -15.42
C GLY A 698 1.61 17.74 -16.92
N ALA A 699 0.79 17.12 -17.77
CA ALA A 699 1.05 17.01 -19.20
C ALA A 699 1.08 18.37 -19.91
N ALA A 700 0.33 19.36 -19.41
CA ALA A 700 0.32 20.71 -19.97
C ALA A 700 1.69 21.39 -19.91
N PHE A 701 2.37 21.32 -18.76
CA PHE A 701 3.69 21.91 -18.58
C PHE A 701 4.75 21.18 -19.39
N MET A 702 4.72 19.84 -19.41
CA MET A 702 5.65 19.05 -20.21
C MET A 702 5.49 19.34 -21.70
N PHE A 703 4.24 19.39 -22.19
CA PHE A 703 3.96 19.70 -23.58
C PHE A 703 4.40 21.12 -23.96
N LYS A 704 4.14 22.12 -23.11
CA LYS A 704 4.60 23.49 -23.31
C LYS A 704 6.12 23.55 -23.40
N ARG A 705 6.82 22.92 -22.44
CA ARG A 705 8.29 22.87 -22.37
C ARG A 705 8.89 22.21 -23.61
N LEU A 706 8.34 21.07 -24.05
CA LEU A 706 8.75 20.39 -25.26
C LEU A 706 8.55 21.31 -26.49
N ARG A 707 7.37 21.91 -26.63
CA ARG A 707 7.05 22.79 -27.76
C ARG A 707 7.99 23.99 -27.83
N GLU A 708 8.25 24.66 -26.71
CA GLU A 708 9.12 25.84 -26.65
C GLU A 708 10.58 25.49 -26.90
N ARG A 709 11.06 24.35 -26.37
CA ARG A 709 12.42 23.86 -26.57
C ARG A 709 12.78 23.66 -28.05
N TYR A 710 11.86 23.08 -28.83
CA TYR A 710 12.04 22.86 -30.27
C TYR A 710 11.51 24.01 -31.13
N GLY A 711 11.13 25.15 -30.53
CA GLY A 711 10.67 26.33 -31.27
C GLY A 711 9.36 26.12 -32.06
N ILE A 712 8.53 25.14 -31.67
CA ILE A 712 7.34 24.76 -32.41
C ILE A 712 6.23 25.79 -32.17
N SER A 713 5.69 26.35 -33.24
CA SER A 713 4.58 27.30 -33.15
C SER A 713 3.28 26.58 -32.82
N GLN A 714 2.47 27.11 -31.90
CA GLN A 714 1.14 26.55 -31.59
C GLN A 714 0.28 26.39 -32.85
N LYS A 715 0.37 27.34 -33.80
CA LYS A 715 -0.38 27.31 -35.07
C LYS A 715 -0.05 26.12 -35.97
N SER A 716 1.15 25.54 -35.82
CA SER A 716 1.57 24.36 -36.59
C SER A 716 0.93 23.06 -36.09
N ILE A 717 0.35 23.07 -34.88
CA ILE A 717 -0.21 21.90 -34.23
C ILE A 717 -1.75 21.93 -34.30
N GLU A 718 -2.36 23.03 -33.83
CA GLU A 718 -3.81 23.23 -33.79
C GLU A 718 -4.14 24.74 -33.70
N VAL A 719 -5.42 25.09 -33.53
CA VAL A 719 -5.85 26.47 -33.25
C VAL A 719 -5.13 26.96 -32.00
N SER A 720 -4.30 28.00 -32.15
CA SER A 720 -3.42 28.52 -31.09
C SER A 720 -4.14 28.80 -29.77
N GLY A 721 -5.41 29.24 -29.79
CA GLY A 721 -6.22 29.42 -28.58
C GLY A 721 -6.43 28.13 -27.78
N THR A 722 -6.61 26.98 -28.42
CA THR A 722 -6.85 25.70 -27.72
C THR A 722 -5.58 25.17 -27.05
N ILE A 723 -4.44 25.32 -27.70
CA ILE A 723 -3.14 24.96 -27.11
C ILE A 723 -2.81 25.92 -25.97
N SER A 724 -3.02 27.22 -26.17
CA SER A 724 -2.83 28.22 -25.11
C SER A 724 -3.70 27.94 -23.88
N ASP A 725 -4.97 27.56 -24.06
CA ASP A 725 -5.84 27.19 -22.94
C ASP A 725 -5.36 25.92 -22.21
N PHE A 726 -4.78 24.96 -22.91
CA PHE A 726 -4.19 23.77 -22.31
C PHE A 726 -2.90 24.07 -21.54
N GLU A 727 -1.95 24.76 -22.20
CA GLU A 727 -0.64 25.12 -21.64
C GLU A 727 -0.76 26.04 -20.41
N ASN A 728 -1.83 26.83 -20.33
CA ASN A 728 -2.12 27.71 -19.19
C ASN A 728 -3.13 27.09 -18.21
N LEU A 729 -3.40 25.79 -18.30
CA LEU A 729 -4.30 25.03 -17.41
C LEU A 729 -5.74 25.56 -17.34
N LYS A 730 -6.17 26.39 -18.30
CA LYS A 730 -7.57 26.86 -18.40
C LYS A 730 -8.51 25.73 -18.82
N LYS A 731 -8.02 24.80 -19.64
CA LYS A 731 -8.79 23.66 -20.12
C LYS A 731 -7.95 22.40 -20.26
N ARG A 732 -8.44 21.29 -19.72
CA ARG A 732 -7.81 19.98 -19.84
C ARG A 732 -8.30 19.27 -21.11
N ILE A 733 -7.42 18.48 -21.74
CA ILE A 733 -7.70 17.72 -22.96
C ILE A 733 -7.71 16.21 -22.69
N SER A 734 -8.23 15.41 -23.63
CA SER A 734 -8.17 13.95 -23.55
C SER A 734 -6.76 13.44 -23.88
N ARG A 735 -6.44 12.23 -23.42
CA ARG A 735 -5.21 11.51 -23.80
C ARG A 735 -5.10 11.31 -25.31
N GLU A 736 -6.21 11.00 -25.99
CA GLU A 736 -6.26 10.86 -27.45
C GLU A 736 -5.91 12.18 -28.15
N LYS A 737 -6.44 13.32 -27.66
CA LYS A 737 -6.13 14.62 -28.25
C LYS A 737 -4.67 15.02 -28.03
N LEU A 738 -4.12 14.71 -26.87
CA LEU A 738 -2.70 14.89 -26.59
C LEU A 738 -1.85 14.01 -27.52
N ARG A 739 -2.24 12.75 -27.77
CA ARG A 739 -1.58 11.86 -28.72
C ARG A 739 -1.57 12.44 -30.13
N GLU A 740 -2.71 12.94 -30.62
CA GLU A 740 -2.80 13.63 -31.93
C GLU A 740 -1.81 14.80 -32.02
N TRP A 741 -1.63 15.56 -30.94
CA TRP A 741 -0.67 16.66 -30.89
C TRP A 741 0.77 16.17 -30.88
N LEU A 742 1.06 15.12 -30.12
CA LEU A 742 2.37 14.46 -30.11
C LEU A 742 2.74 13.87 -31.47
N ASP A 743 1.78 13.28 -32.19
CA ASP A 743 1.99 12.75 -33.54
C ASP A 743 2.42 13.88 -34.49
N LYS A 744 1.76 15.04 -34.43
CA LYS A 744 2.12 16.21 -35.25
C LYS A 744 3.48 16.79 -34.89
N VAL A 745 3.83 16.86 -33.60
CA VAL A 745 5.15 17.40 -33.20
C VAL A 745 6.27 16.38 -33.39
N SER A 746 5.96 15.09 -33.56
CA SER A 746 6.95 14.00 -33.68
C SER A 746 7.90 14.15 -34.87
N GLU A 747 7.54 14.95 -35.87
CA GLU A 747 8.39 15.28 -37.03
C GLU A 747 9.45 16.35 -36.70
N PHE A 748 9.26 17.10 -35.62
CA PHE A 748 10.06 18.25 -35.24
C PHE A 748 10.87 18.05 -33.94
N VAL A 749 10.51 17.04 -33.14
CA VAL A 749 11.15 16.74 -31.86
C VAL A 749 12.02 15.49 -31.96
N ASP A 750 13.10 15.44 -31.18
CA ASP A 750 13.83 14.20 -30.95
C ASP A 750 12.92 13.21 -30.21
N LYS A 751 12.82 11.99 -30.72
CA LYS A 751 11.97 10.94 -30.11
C LYS A 751 12.57 10.40 -28.82
N GLU A 752 13.87 10.64 -28.60
CA GLU A 752 14.57 10.32 -27.35
C GLU A 752 14.41 11.42 -26.29
N ASP A 753 13.73 12.54 -26.60
CA ASP A 753 13.48 13.61 -25.64
C ASP A 753 12.65 13.10 -24.45
N SER A 754 13.15 13.32 -23.23
CA SER A 754 12.52 12.84 -22.00
C SER A 754 11.06 13.30 -21.85
N ASP A 755 10.73 14.52 -22.27
CA ASP A 755 9.36 15.04 -22.20
C ASP A 755 8.47 14.36 -23.24
N TYR A 756 9.00 14.11 -24.44
CA TYR A 756 8.27 13.41 -25.49
C TYR A 756 7.97 11.96 -25.08
N ILE A 757 8.97 11.23 -24.56
CA ILE A 757 8.81 9.87 -24.03
C ILE A 757 7.78 9.85 -22.90
N ALA A 758 7.91 10.74 -21.90
CA ALA A 758 6.99 10.80 -20.77
C ALA A 758 5.55 11.10 -21.23
N LEU A 759 5.36 12.06 -22.14
CA LEU A 759 4.06 12.40 -22.70
C LEU A 759 3.47 11.25 -23.52
N ARG A 760 4.30 10.49 -24.25
CA ARG A 760 3.88 9.27 -24.96
C ARG A 760 3.43 8.18 -24.00
N LYS A 761 4.22 7.89 -22.96
CA LYS A 761 3.84 6.94 -21.89
C LYS A 761 2.50 7.33 -21.24
N MET A 762 2.27 8.62 -20.97
CA MET A 762 0.99 9.11 -20.46
C MET A 762 -0.18 8.92 -21.45
N CYS A 763 0.06 9.04 -22.76
CA CYS A 763 -0.99 8.82 -23.76
C CYS A 763 -1.34 7.33 -23.90
N ASP A 764 -0.32 6.47 -23.92
CA ASP A 764 -0.44 5.04 -24.24
C ASP A 764 -0.61 4.15 -23.01
N GLY A 765 -0.56 4.74 -21.82
CA GLY A 765 -0.70 4.06 -20.54
C GLY A 765 -2.06 3.39 -20.31
N ASN A 766 -2.04 2.24 -19.64
CA ASN A 766 -3.20 1.55 -19.10
C ASN A 766 -3.68 2.21 -17.79
N TYR A 767 -4.35 3.36 -17.88
CA TYR A 767 -4.97 4.01 -16.73
C TYR A 767 -6.17 4.90 -17.10
N VAL A 768 -6.99 5.20 -16.11
CA VAL A 768 -8.04 6.21 -16.09
C VAL A 768 -7.95 7.00 -14.79
N LEU A 769 -8.62 8.15 -14.77
CA LEU A 769 -8.72 8.99 -13.59
C LEU A 769 -10.09 8.84 -12.95
N ASP A 770 -10.10 8.29 -11.75
CA ASP A 770 -11.30 8.16 -10.95
C ASP A 770 -11.36 9.26 -9.90
N ARG A 771 -12.54 9.85 -9.70
CA ARG A 771 -12.67 11.02 -8.83
C ARG A 771 -13.20 10.60 -7.47
N VAL A 772 -12.59 11.07 -6.39
CA VAL A 772 -13.11 10.90 -5.03
C VAL A 772 -14.45 11.62 -4.91
N VAL A 773 -15.48 10.91 -4.46
CA VAL A 773 -16.87 11.41 -4.30
C VAL A 773 -17.20 11.63 -2.83
N SER A 774 -16.78 10.72 -1.95
CA SER A 774 -16.94 10.86 -0.50
C SER A 774 -15.79 10.18 0.25
N ILE A 775 -15.54 10.67 1.46
CA ILE A 775 -14.59 10.11 2.41
C ILE A 775 -15.33 10.09 3.75
N THR A 776 -15.47 8.91 4.36
CA THR A 776 -16.18 8.71 5.61
C THR A 776 -15.35 7.88 6.56
N GLU A 777 -15.29 8.29 7.83
CA GLU A 777 -14.59 7.55 8.87
C GLU A 777 -15.48 6.42 9.39
N ILE A 778 -14.95 5.21 9.48
CA ILE A 778 -15.67 4.00 9.93
C ILE A 778 -14.89 3.28 11.03
N SER A 779 -15.59 2.54 11.90
CA SER A 779 -14.97 1.66 12.89
C SER A 779 -14.35 0.43 12.22
N ASN A 780 -13.20 -0.03 12.71
CA ASN A 780 -12.66 -1.32 12.30
C ASN A 780 -13.44 -2.45 13.01
N GLU A 781 -14.23 -3.23 12.28
CA GLU A 781 -15.05 -4.31 12.85
C GLU A 781 -14.24 -5.57 13.16
N ASN A 782 -13.09 -5.76 12.51
CA ASN A 782 -12.31 -6.99 12.57
C ASN A 782 -11.08 -6.90 13.46
N ASP A 783 -10.84 -5.76 14.14
CA ASP A 783 -9.63 -5.47 14.95
C ASP A 783 -8.28 -5.72 14.24
N PHE A 784 -8.28 -6.01 12.94
CA PHE A 784 -7.11 -6.35 12.15
C PHE A 784 -7.07 -5.60 10.82
N VAL A 785 -5.87 -5.22 10.41
CA VAL A 785 -5.50 -4.73 9.08
C VAL A 785 -4.47 -5.68 8.47
N TYR A 786 -4.35 -5.69 7.15
CA TYR A 786 -3.68 -6.71 6.37
C TYR A 786 -2.79 -6.06 5.31
N ASP A 787 -1.69 -6.70 4.92
CA ASP A 787 -0.87 -6.23 3.79
C ASP A 787 -0.25 -7.38 2.99
N ILE A 788 0.11 -7.08 1.74
CA ILE A 788 0.92 -7.92 0.88
C ILE A 788 2.09 -7.11 0.31
N THR A 789 3.31 -7.63 0.43
CA THR A 789 4.50 -6.93 -0.08
C THR A 789 4.81 -7.40 -1.51
N VAL A 790 4.89 -6.44 -2.43
CA VAL A 790 5.26 -6.66 -3.84
C VAL A 790 6.52 -5.87 -4.18
N PRO A 791 7.73 -6.46 -4.10
CA PRO A 791 8.99 -5.72 -4.13
C PRO A 791 9.34 -5.06 -5.47
N ALA A 792 8.78 -5.54 -6.59
CA ALA A 792 9.22 -5.12 -7.92
C ALA A 792 8.91 -3.63 -8.22
N THR A 793 7.88 -3.08 -7.59
CA THR A 793 7.21 -1.83 -8.02
C THR A 793 6.65 -1.02 -6.85
N SER A 794 6.48 -1.68 -5.70
CA SER A 794 5.87 -1.18 -4.46
C SER A 794 4.51 -0.53 -4.63
N LYS A 795 3.75 -0.97 -5.64
CA LYS A 795 2.39 -0.50 -5.93
C LYS A 795 1.44 -1.67 -6.13
N LEU A 796 0.26 -1.58 -5.54
CA LEU A 796 -0.77 -2.61 -5.62
C LEU A 796 -1.99 -2.10 -6.38
N ILE A 797 -2.65 -3.00 -7.09
CA ILE A 797 -3.91 -2.71 -7.78
C ILE A 797 -5.04 -3.38 -6.99
N VAL A 798 -5.88 -2.56 -6.36
CA VAL A 798 -6.93 -3.00 -5.42
C VAL A 798 -8.32 -2.52 -5.83
N ALA A 799 -9.35 -3.14 -5.27
CA ALA A 799 -10.76 -2.87 -5.54
C ALA A 799 -11.06 -2.90 -7.06
N ASN A 800 -11.77 -1.88 -7.58
CA ASN A 800 -12.00 -1.71 -9.02
C ASN A 800 -10.75 -1.20 -9.75
N GLY A 801 -9.55 -1.64 -9.37
CA GLY A 801 -8.29 -1.27 -10.01
C GLY A 801 -7.69 0.07 -9.58
N ILE A 802 -7.94 0.55 -8.37
CA ILE A 802 -7.28 1.74 -7.77
C ILE A 802 -5.83 1.37 -7.44
N ILE A 803 -4.90 2.31 -7.65
CA ILE A 803 -3.47 2.09 -7.42
C ILE A 803 -3.06 2.62 -6.04
N THR A 804 -2.45 1.76 -5.23
CA THR A 804 -1.99 2.06 -3.86
C THR A 804 -0.54 1.59 -3.63
N SER A 805 0.02 1.80 -2.42
CA SER A 805 1.43 1.50 -2.05
C SER A 805 1.58 0.24 -1.19
N ASN A 806 2.77 -0.39 -1.20
CA ASN A 806 3.26 -1.30 -0.15
C ASN A 806 3.52 -0.57 1.17
N CYS A 807 3.78 -1.35 2.23
CA CYS A 807 3.74 -0.88 3.59
C CYS A 807 5.11 -0.74 4.31
N GLU A 808 6.27 -1.35 3.95
CA GLU A 808 7.54 -1.05 4.69
C GLU A 808 8.86 -1.20 3.91
N ALA A 809 9.77 -0.22 4.06
CA ALA A 809 11.04 -0.08 3.31
C ALA A 809 12.20 -1.01 3.76
N LEU A 810 12.46 -1.15 5.06
CA LEU A 810 13.55 -1.99 5.57
C LEU A 810 13.26 -3.49 5.38
N ARG A 811 11.98 -3.86 5.44
CA ARG A 811 11.49 -5.21 5.11
C ARG A 811 11.45 -5.47 3.62
N GLU A 812 11.08 -4.48 2.81
CA GLU A 812 11.20 -4.56 1.35
C GLU A 812 12.64 -4.87 0.94
N LEU A 813 13.62 -4.25 1.58
CA LEU A 813 15.03 -4.53 1.34
C LEU A 813 15.46 -5.93 1.81
N SER A 814 15.09 -6.33 3.04
CA SER A 814 15.41 -7.66 3.56
C SER A 814 14.78 -8.80 2.73
N SER A 815 13.54 -8.59 2.29
CA SER A 815 12.81 -9.53 1.41
C SER A 815 13.41 -9.58 0.01
N ALA A 816 13.81 -8.43 -0.55
CA ALA A 816 14.53 -8.37 -1.83
C ALA A 816 15.89 -9.09 -1.77
N ARG A 817 16.52 -9.12 -0.59
CA ARG A 817 17.78 -9.84 -0.33
C ARG A 817 17.60 -11.33 0.00
N GLU A 818 16.37 -11.83 0.02
CA GLU A 818 16.04 -13.20 0.44
C GLU A 818 16.62 -13.58 1.83
N GLU A 819 16.75 -12.59 2.71
CA GLU A 819 17.27 -12.80 4.06
C GLU A 819 16.26 -13.52 4.95
N VAL A 820 16.75 -14.35 5.87
CA VAL A 820 15.88 -15.01 6.86
C VAL A 820 15.32 -13.95 7.81
N PRO A 821 13.99 -13.76 7.86
CA PRO A 821 13.38 -12.76 8.73
C PRO A 821 13.49 -13.18 10.21
N SER A 822 13.56 -12.17 11.08
CA SER A 822 13.54 -12.31 12.53
C SER A 822 12.21 -11.77 13.09
N ARG A 823 12.24 -10.99 14.18
CA ARG A 823 11.04 -10.50 14.87
C ARG A 823 10.24 -9.52 13.99
N LYS A 824 8.93 -9.75 13.91
CA LYS A 824 7.99 -9.04 13.03
C LYS A 824 8.59 -8.82 11.62
N GLY A 825 9.21 -9.82 10.98
CA GLY A 825 9.64 -9.73 9.57
C GLY A 825 10.88 -8.88 9.30
N TYR A 826 11.45 -8.22 10.32
CA TYR A 826 12.68 -7.44 10.19
C TYR A 826 13.93 -8.35 10.13
N PRO A 827 15.04 -7.88 9.54
CA PRO A 827 16.27 -8.67 9.49
C PRO A 827 16.81 -9.04 10.88
N GLY A 828 17.47 -10.19 10.99
CA GLY A 828 18.10 -10.63 12.26
C GLY A 828 19.18 -9.70 12.81
N TYR A 829 19.74 -8.81 11.99
CA TYR A 829 20.75 -7.82 12.38
C TYR A 829 20.17 -6.45 12.76
N MET A 830 18.84 -6.31 12.86
CA MET A 830 18.18 -5.02 13.11
C MET A 830 18.69 -4.31 14.38
N TYR A 831 18.95 -5.05 15.46
CA TYR A 831 19.55 -4.47 16.67
C TYR A 831 20.93 -3.88 16.38
N SER A 832 21.79 -4.64 15.70
CA SER A 832 23.15 -4.20 15.35
C SER A 832 23.13 -3.00 14.41
N ASP A 833 22.18 -2.94 13.49
CA ASP A 833 22.02 -1.81 12.56
C ASP A 833 21.60 -0.54 13.29
N LEU A 834 20.54 -0.58 14.11
CA LEU A 834 20.13 0.54 14.95
C LEU A 834 21.24 0.96 15.93
N ALA A 835 21.90 0.00 16.57
CA ALA A 835 23.03 0.29 17.46
C ALA A 835 24.17 0.99 16.72
N SER A 836 24.47 0.59 15.48
CA SER A 836 25.51 1.22 14.67
C SER A 836 25.22 2.69 14.34
N ILE A 837 23.94 3.06 14.24
CA ILE A 837 23.47 4.43 14.04
C ILE A 837 23.51 5.20 15.37
N TYR A 838 22.91 4.64 16.41
CA TYR A 838 22.65 5.34 17.67
C TYR A 838 23.95 5.57 18.44
N GLU A 839 24.86 4.58 18.46
CA GLU A 839 26.11 4.64 19.21
C GLU A 839 27.20 5.54 18.60
N ARG A 840 26.88 6.23 17.50
CA ARG A 840 27.67 7.35 16.94
C ARG A 840 27.47 8.64 17.72
N ALA A 841 26.36 8.76 18.44
CA ALA A 841 26.07 9.92 19.28
C ALA A 841 26.75 9.81 20.65
N GLY A 842 27.21 10.95 21.18
CA GLY A 842 27.88 11.05 22.47
C GLY A 842 28.94 12.14 22.53
N ARG A 843 29.76 12.08 23.58
CA ARG A 843 30.93 12.94 23.80
C ARG A 843 32.21 12.10 23.72
N ILE A 844 33.30 12.71 23.26
CA ILE A 844 34.61 12.05 23.14
C ILE A 844 35.63 12.79 24.00
N ILE A 845 36.38 12.05 24.81
CA ILE A 845 37.45 12.59 25.66
C ILE A 845 38.45 13.37 24.80
N GLY A 846 38.70 14.63 25.17
CA GLY A 846 39.63 15.51 24.48
C GLY A 846 39.07 16.18 23.22
N ARG A 847 37.79 15.98 22.88
CA ARG A 847 37.09 16.73 21.83
C ARG A 847 36.06 17.68 22.45
N PRO A 848 36.03 18.96 22.04
CA PRO A 848 35.21 19.98 22.71
C PRO A 848 33.73 19.96 22.31
N GLY A 849 33.36 19.32 21.19
CA GLY A 849 31.99 19.22 20.70
C GLY A 849 31.31 17.89 21.06
N SER A 850 30.03 17.77 20.71
CA SER A 850 29.18 16.64 21.10
C SER A 850 28.05 16.37 20.11
N ILE A 851 27.54 15.13 20.12
CA ILE A 851 26.35 14.76 19.35
C ILE A 851 25.28 14.26 20.32
N THR A 852 24.19 15.00 20.43
CA THR A 852 22.97 14.57 21.14
C THR A 852 21.99 14.05 20.09
N PHE A 853 21.33 12.92 20.36
CA PHE A 853 20.48 12.26 19.38
C PHE A 853 19.05 12.10 19.88
N MET A 854 18.08 12.60 19.11
CA MET A 854 16.67 12.57 19.43
C MET A 854 15.87 12.02 18.24
N PRO A 855 15.82 10.69 18.06
CA PRO A 855 14.99 10.08 17.04
C PRO A 855 13.51 10.12 17.44
N ILE A 856 12.64 10.33 16.48
CA ILE A 856 11.19 10.40 16.66
C ILE A 856 10.58 9.21 15.93
N LEU A 857 9.90 8.37 16.68
CA LEU A 857 9.34 7.11 16.21
C LEU A 857 7.83 7.14 16.34
N THR A 858 7.15 6.82 15.24
CA THR A 858 5.70 6.63 15.24
C THR A 858 5.40 5.16 15.49
N MET A 859 4.81 4.85 16.64
CA MET A 859 4.41 3.50 17.04
C MET A 859 3.11 3.12 16.32
N PRO A 860 3.10 2.03 15.53
CA PRO A 860 1.87 1.54 14.92
C PRO A 860 0.85 1.16 15.99
N GLY A 861 -0.29 1.87 16.05
CA GLY A 861 -1.34 1.62 17.04
C GLY A 861 -0.90 1.73 18.51
N GLY A 862 0.16 2.50 18.80
CA GLY A 862 0.72 2.61 20.16
C GLY A 862 1.52 1.39 20.62
N ASP A 863 1.83 0.44 19.73
CA ASP A 863 2.49 -0.82 20.11
C ASP A 863 4.00 -0.67 20.37
N LEU A 864 4.35 -0.59 21.66
CA LEU A 864 5.73 -0.58 22.13
C LEU A 864 6.53 -1.84 21.82
N THR A 865 5.87 -2.96 21.54
CA THR A 865 6.54 -4.22 21.21
C THR A 865 7.00 -4.28 19.75
N HIS A 866 6.72 -3.23 18.96
CA HIS A 866 7.23 -3.09 17.61
C HIS A 866 8.77 -3.05 17.62
N PRO A 867 9.49 -3.82 16.77
CA PRO A 867 10.95 -3.94 16.84
C PRO A 867 11.70 -2.61 16.78
N ILE A 868 11.22 -1.63 15.99
CA ILE A 868 11.84 -0.30 15.91
C ILE A 868 11.78 0.44 17.28
N PRO A 869 10.60 0.73 17.88
CA PRO A 869 10.49 1.28 19.24
C PRO A 869 11.16 0.44 20.33
N ASP A 870 10.98 -0.89 20.32
CA ASP A 870 11.47 -1.79 21.37
C ASP A 870 13.01 -1.79 21.42
N LEU A 871 13.67 -2.00 20.27
CA LEU A 871 15.12 -1.97 20.18
C LEU A 871 15.67 -0.57 20.42
N THR A 872 14.96 0.47 19.97
CA THR A 872 15.33 1.86 20.28
C THR A 872 15.35 2.10 21.78
N GLY A 873 14.26 1.78 22.49
CA GLY A 873 14.17 1.97 23.94
C GLY A 873 15.20 1.14 24.72
N TYR A 874 15.68 0.03 24.14
CA TYR A 874 16.77 -0.77 24.70
C TYR A 874 18.15 -0.12 24.50
N ILE A 875 18.38 0.56 23.37
CA ILE A 875 19.67 1.21 23.04
C ILE A 875 19.80 2.58 23.73
N THR A 876 18.70 3.31 23.93
CA THR A 876 18.71 4.70 24.38
C THR A 876 18.72 4.85 25.89
N GLU A 877 19.25 5.98 26.40
CA GLU A 877 19.28 6.29 27.83
C GLU A 877 17.93 6.74 28.41
N GLY A 878 16.87 6.72 27.62
CA GLY A 878 15.52 7.07 28.04
C GLY A 878 14.54 7.03 26.87
N GLN A 879 13.33 7.55 27.08
CA GLN A 879 12.32 7.77 26.05
C GLN A 879 11.24 8.75 26.55
N ILE A 880 10.68 9.53 25.64
CA ILE A 880 9.57 10.47 25.90
C ILE A 880 8.33 9.98 25.16
N PHE A 881 7.18 9.92 25.84
CA PHE A 881 5.91 9.50 25.26
C PHE A 881 5.00 10.68 24.96
N LEU A 882 4.47 10.73 23.74
CA LEU A 882 3.30 11.54 23.41
C LEU A 882 2.03 10.71 23.64
N ASP A 883 1.01 11.36 24.22
CA ASP A 883 -0.16 10.68 24.78
C ASP A 883 -1.46 11.22 24.18
N LEU A 884 -2.30 10.29 23.72
CA LEU A 884 -3.54 10.60 23.04
C LEU A 884 -4.59 11.23 23.97
N ASP A 885 -4.62 10.85 25.24
CA ASP A 885 -5.58 11.39 26.20
C ASP A 885 -5.25 12.84 26.60
N LEU A 886 -3.96 13.19 26.70
CA LEU A 886 -3.53 14.58 26.85
C LEU A 886 -3.91 15.39 25.61
N HIS A 887 -3.64 14.86 24.41
CA HIS A 887 -3.96 15.54 23.16
C HIS A 887 -5.46 15.79 22.98
N ASN A 888 -6.29 14.77 23.23
CA ASN A 888 -7.76 14.88 23.15
C ASN A 888 -8.35 15.90 24.13
N ARG A 889 -7.64 16.19 25.23
CA ARG A 889 -8.00 17.23 26.21
C ARG A 889 -7.51 18.63 25.83
N GLY A 890 -6.90 18.78 24.66
CA GLY A 890 -6.37 20.05 24.16
C GLY A 890 -5.06 20.47 24.81
N ILE A 891 -4.31 19.54 25.42
CA ILE A 891 -3.00 19.81 26.01
C ILE A 891 -1.94 19.63 24.93
N TYR A 892 -1.16 20.68 24.70
CA TYR A 892 -0.01 20.67 23.80
C TYR A 892 1.21 21.25 24.53
N PRO A 893 2.42 20.66 24.41
CA PRO A 893 2.68 19.35 23.81
C PRO A 893 2.10 18.22 24.67
N PRO A 894 1.53 17.15 24.09
CA PRO A 894 0.85 16.09 24.85
C PRO A 894 1.86 15.09 25.43
N ILE A 895 2.85 15.57 26.20
CA ILE A 895 3.89 14.73 26.79
C ILE A 895 3.40 14.10 28.08
N ASN A 896 3.34 12.78 28.12
CA ASN A 896 3.02 12.05 29.34
C ASN A 896 4.30 11.77 30.13
N VAL A 897 4.46 12.51 31.24
CA VAL A 897 5.68 12.46 32.07
C VAL A 897 5.80 11.19 32.91
N LEU A 898 4.73 10.42 33.12
CA LEU A 898 4.74 9.23 33.98
C LEU A 898 5.43 8.01 33.33
N PRO A 899 5.09 7.59 32.09
CA PRO A 899 5.78 6.49 31.40
C PRO A 899 7.11 6.94 30.76
N SER A 900 7.35 8.25 30.68
CA SER A 900 8.57 8.82 30.12
C SER A 900 9.74 8.76 31.11
N LEU A 901 10.96 8.67 30.59
CA LEU A 901 12.16 8.52 31.39
C LEU A 901 13.36 9.19 30.72
N SER A 902 14.14 9.95 31.49
CA SER A 902 15.51 10.38 31.13
C SER A 902 16.48 9.90 32.22
N ARG A 903 17.24 8.82 31.98
CA ARG A 903 18.10 8.22 33.02
C ARG A 903 19.30 9.10 33.40
N LEU A 904 19.75 9.96 32.48
CA LEU A 904 20.88 10.86 32.68
C LEU A 904 20.49 12.20 33.32
N MET A 905 19.19 12.52 33.40
CA MET A 905 18.71 13.77 33.99
C MET A 905 19.33 14.05 35.35
N LYS A 906 19.37 13.06 36.25
CA LYS A 906 19.90 13.21 37.62
C LYS A 906 21.32 13.77 37.67
N ASP A 907 22.14 13.50 36.65
CA ASP A 907 23.55 13.88 36.62
C ASP A 907 23.75 15.21 35.89
N GLY A 908 22.76 15.66 35.11
CA GLY A 908 22.81 16.88 34.31
C GLY A 908 22.00 18.06 34.87
N ILE A 909 21.37 17.91 36.02
CA ILE A 909 20.58 18.97 36.67
C ILE A 909 21.15 19.34 38.05
N GLY A 910 20.71 20.47 38.59
CA GLY A 910 21.09 20.95 39.93
C GLY A 910 22.14 22.07 39.91
N PRO A 911 22.84 22.31 41.03
CA PRO A 911 23.75 23.44 41.19
C PRO A 911 24.84 23.48 40.12
N GLY A 912 25.02 24.65 39.49
CA GLY A 912 26.02 24.86 38.44
C GLY A 912 25.63 24.33 37.06
N LYS A 913 24.41 23.76 36.92
CA LYS A 913 23.88 23.22 35.65
C LYS A 913 22.52 23.85 35.32
N THR A 914 21.56 23.66 36.23
CA THR A 914 20.25 24.33 36.22
C THR A 914 20.11 25.13 37.52
N ARG A 915 18.92 25.14 38.14
CA ARG A 915 18.70 25.64 39.51
C ARG A 915 18.88 24.53 40.55
N GLU A 916 19.28 24.87 41.78
CA GLU A 916 19.63 23.88 42.82
C GLU A 916 18.48 23.00 43.31
N ASP A 917 17.24 23.45 43.17
CA ASP A 917 16.02 22.78 43.64
C ASP A 917 15.43 21.81 42.60
N HIS A 918 15.96 21.81 41.37
CA HIS A 918 15.38 21.11 40.23
C HIS A 918 15.05 19.64 40.53
N LYS A 919 15.99 18.89 41.13
CA LYS A 919 15.77 17.47 41.43
C LYS A 919 14.65 17.25 42.46
N GLU A 920 14.66 17.99 43.56
CA GLU A 920 13.65 17.89 44.63
C GLU A 920 12.26 18.25 44.09
N VAL A 921 12.17 19.32 43.30
CA VAL A 921 10.92 19.79 42.69
C VAL A 921 10.38 18.77 41.70
N SER A 922 11.22 18.25 40.81
CA SER A 922 10.83 17.24 39.82
C SER A 922 10.31 15.95 40.49
N ASP A 923 11.00 15.47 41.53
CA ASP A 923 10.58 14.29 42.29
C ASP A 923 9.24 14.51 43.01
N GLN A 924 9.02 15.71 43.55
CA GLN A 924 7.75 16.07 44.17
C GLN A 924 6.62 16.20 43.14
N LEU A 925 6.86 16.83 41.98
CA LEU A 925 5.89 16.94 40.89
C LEU A 925 5.46 15.56 40.40
N TYR A 926 6.41 14.64 40.18
CA TYR A 926 6.13 13.27 39.76
C TYR A 926 5.24 12.55 40.79
N ALA A 927 5.62 12.62 42.07
CA ALA A 927 4.86 11.99 43.15
C ALA A 927 3.43 12.55 43.24
N ALA A 928 3.28 13.87 43.16
CA ALA A 928 1.99 14.53 43.24
C ALA A 928 1.11 14.24 42.01
N TYR A 929 1.69 14.22 40.81
CA TYR A 929 0.96 13.93 39.59
C TYR A 929 0.48 12.46 39.55
N SER A 930 1.31 11.52 40.02
CA SER A 930 0.91 10.12 40.17
C SER A 930 -0.27 9.95 41.15
N GLN A 931 -0.25 10.65 42.29
CA GLN A 931 -1.38 10.62 43.23
C GLN A 931 -2.63 11.28 42.67
N GLY A 932 -2.50 12.40 41.95
CA GLY A 932 -3.62 13.06 41.29
C GLY A 932 -4.26 12.22 40.18
N THR A 933 -3.46 11.42 39.46
CA THR A 933 -3.96 10.46 38.46
C THR A 933 -4.74 9.33 39.12
N LYS A 934 -4.26 8.77 40.24
CA LYS A 934 -5.03 7.80 41.04
C LYS A 934 -6.33 8.37 41.59
N ALA A 935 -6.30 9.62 42.08
CA ALA A 935 -7.51 10.30 42.52
C ALA A 935 -8.52 10.47 41.36
N ARG A 936 -8.04 10.72 40.13
CA ARG A 936 -8.87 10.81 38.93
C ARG A 936 -9.49 9.46 38.54
N GLU A 937 -8.77 8.36 38.67
CA GLU A 937 -9.32 7.01 38.47
C GLU A 937 -10.43 6.71 39.49
N LEU A 938 -10.22 7.08 40.76
CA LEU A 938 -11.25 6.92 41.80
C LEU A 938 -12.51 7.74 41.51
N VAL A 939 -12.39 8.94 40.92
CA VAL A 939 -13.55 9.76 40.50
C VAL A 939 -14.45 9.01 39.53
N GLN A 940 -13.89 8.20 38.62
CA GLN A 940 -14.69 7.41 37.68
C GLN A 940 -15.50 6.30 38.38
N ILE A 941 -15.07 5.84 39.55
CA ILE A 941 -15.71 4.76 40.32
C ILE A 941 -16.74 5.30 41.32
N VAL A 942 -16.36 6.30 42.13
CA VAL A 942 -17.19 6.79 43.26
C VAL A 942 -17.72 8.22 43.08
N GLY A 943 -17.35 8.90 42.00
CA GLY A 943 -17.67 10.31 41.76
C GLY A 943 -16.81 11.29 42.56
N GLU A 944 -16.70 12.54 42.11
CA GLU A 944 -15.84 13.57 42.73
C GLU A 944 -16.27 13.92 44.18
N ALA A 945 -17.56 13.80 44.49
CA ALA A 945 -18.08 13.98 45.84
C ALA A 945 -17.58 12.92 46.83
N GLY A 946 -17.25 11.71 46.34
CA GLY A 946 -16.74 10.59 47.15
C GLY A 946 -15.26 10.72 47.54
N LEU A 947 -14.52 11.68 46.98
CA LEU A 947 -13.12 11.90 47.31
C LEU A 947 -12.92 12.57 48.67
N SER A 948 -11.88 12.15 49.39
CA SER A 948 -11.35 12.85 50.57
C SER A 948 -10.80 14.23 50.22
N GLN A 949 -10.67 15.12 51.20
CA GLN A 949 -10.10 16.46 51.00
C GLN A 949 -8.69 16.40 50.39
N ARG A 950 -7.88 15.43 50.83
CA ARG A 950 -6.53 15.19 50.31
C ARG A 950 -6.57 14.80 48.83
N GLU A 951 -7.41 13.84 48.45
CA GLU A 951 -7.54 13.39 47.06
C GLU A 951 -8.06 14.51 46.15
N ARG A 952 -8.98 15.36 46.62
CA ARG A 952 -9.44 16.53 45.87
C ARG A 952 -8.31 17.52 45.58
N LEU A 953 -7.41 17.76 46.55
CA LEU A 953 -6.25 18.62 46.35
C LEU A 953 -5.26 18.02 45.33
N TYR A 954 -5.02 16.71 45.36
CA TYR A 954 -4.18 16.05 44.36
C TYR A 954 -4.83 16.01 42.97
N LEU A 955 -6.15 15.85 42.89
CA LEU A 955 -6.88 15.95 41.63
C LEU A 955 -6.76 17.36 41.03
N GLU A 956 -6.90 18.39 41.85
CA GLU A 956 -6.73 19.78 41.43
C GLU A 956 -5.28 20.08 41.03
N PHE A 957 -4.31 19.59 41.79
CA PHE A 957 -2.90 19.65 41.41
C PHE A 957 -2.67 19.03 40.03
N ALA A 958 -3.21 17.84 39.76
CA ALA A 958 -3.03 17.18 38.46
C ALA A 958 -3.68 17.96 37.29
N ARG A 959 -4.83 18.61 37.52
CA ARG A 959 -5.47 19.50 36.52
C ARG A 959 -4.59 20.71 36.22
N ARG A 960 -4.04 21.37 37.25
CA ARG A 960 -3.13 22.52 37.09
C ARG A 960 -1.80 22.11 36.48
N PHE A 961 -1.22 20.98 36.89
CA PHE A 961 -0.01 20.43 36.29
C PHE A 961 -0.16 20.24 34.78
N GLU A 962 -1.26 19.63 34.34
CA GLU A 962 -1.53 19.43 32.92
C GLU A 962 -1.74 20.75 32.15
N ARG A 963 -2.46 21.72 32.74
CA ARG A 963 -2.85 22.97 32.05
C ARG A 963 -1.83 24.09 32.11
N GLU A 964 -1.01 24.14 33.15
CA GLU A 964 -0.06 25.24 33.40
C GLU A 964 1.39 24.78 33.21
N PHE A 965 1.73 23.56 33.63
CA PHE A 965 3.10 23.04 33.51
C PHE A 965 3.35 22.32 32.19
N VAL A 966 2.52 21.32 31.85
CA VAL A 966 2.69 20.54 30.61
C VAL A 966 2.23 21.33 29.40
N SER A 967 1.04 21.95 29.47
CA SER A 967 0.50 22.76 28.38
C SER A 967 1.31 24.04 28.18
N GLN A 968 1.75 24.25 26.95
CA GLN A 968 2.59 25.36 26.51
C GLN A 968 2.32 25.63 25.04
N GLY A 969 2.18 26.89 24.62
CA GLY A 969 1.93 27.21 23.21
C GLY A 969 3.05 26.75 22.27
N PHE A 970 2.71 26.45 21.01
CA PHE A 970 3.66 26.03 19.97
C PHE A 970 4.82 27.03 19.74
N LYS A 971 4.54 28.34 19.86
CA LYS A 971 5.56 29.40 19.73
C LYS A 971 6.14 29.84 21.08
N GLU A 972 5.57 29.37 22.19
CA GLU A 972 6.01 29.72 23.54
C GLU A 972 7.29 28.96 23.88
N ARG A 973 8.28 29.67 24.44
CA ARG A 973 9.52 29.12 24.97
C ARG A 973 9.59 29.53 26.43
N ARG A 974 9.81 28.57 27.32
CA ARG A 974 10.06 28.82 28.74
C ARG A 974 11.50 28.46 29.07
N THR A 975 12.16 29.31 29.81
CA THR A 975 13.47 28.99 30.40
C THR A 975 13.31 27.97 31.53
N ILE A 976 14.41 27.33 31.91
CA ILE A 976 14.40 26.42 33.06
C ILE A 976 13.98 27.13 34.37
N GLU A 977 14.35 28.40 34.55
CA GLU A 977 13.96 29.16 35.74
C GLU A 977 12.45 29.43 35.79
N GLU A 978 11.85 29.84 34.66
CA GLU A 978 10.41 30.03 34.53
C GLU A 978 9.66 28.72 34.76
N THR A 979 10.14 27.63 34.16
CA THR A 979 9.58 26.27 34.34
C THR A 979 9.54 25.87 35.81
N LEU A 980 10.64 26.07 36.54
CA LEU A 980 10.70 25.73 37.95
C LEU A 980 9.90 26.71 38.84
N ASN A 981 9.70 27.96 38.44
CA ASN A 981 8.79 28.88 39.13
C ASN A 981 7.33 28.43 39.00
N ILE A 982 6.90 28.06 37.79
CA ILE A 982 5.55 27.51 37.54
C ILE A 982 5.34 26.23 38.37
N ALA A 983 6.35 25.37 38.46
CA ALA A 983 6.30 24.18 39.31
C ALA A 983 5.97 24.52 40.77
N TRP A 984 6.63 25.52 41.35
CA TRP A 984 6.37 25.97 42.72
C TRP A 984 4.96 26.55 42.91
N ASP A 985 4.47 27.30 41.93
CA ASP A 985 3.12 27.87 41.97
C ASP A 985 2.04 26.79 41.96
N ILE A 986 2.26 25.69 41.23
CA ILE A 986 1.33 24.56 41.17
C ILE A 986 1.46 23.69 42.43
N LEU A 987 2.68 23.46 42.93
CA LEU A 987 2.91 22.74 44.19
C LEU A 987 2.26 23.44 45.40
N SER A 988 2.09 24.76 45.36
CA SER A 988 1.45 25.53 46.43
C SER A 988 -0.04 25.21 46.66
N VAL A 989 -0.68 24.44 45.76
CA VAL A 989 -2.01 23.84 45.96
C VAL A 989 -1.99 22.85 47.12
N LEU A 990 -0.89 22.12 47.27
CA LEU A 990 -0.71 21.13 48.32
C LEU A 990 -0.22 21.82 49.60
N PRO A 991 -0.66 21.37 50.80
CA PRO A 991 -0.10 21.86 52.05
C PRO A 991 1.36 21.45 52.20
N GLU A 992 2.17 22.23 52.93
CA GLU A 992 3.62 21.95 53.15
C GLU A 992 3.85 20.53 53.70
N SER A 993 2.92 19.97 54.49
CA SER A 993 2.98 18.61 55.01
C SER A 993 2.94 17.50 53.94
N GLU A 994 2.46 17.80 52.73
CA GLU A 994 2.41 16.88 51.59
C GLU A 994 3.63 17.02 50.65
N LEU A 995 4.49 18.03 50.87
CA LEU A 995 5.73 18.26 50.11
C LEU A 995 6.88 17.37 50.61
N THR A 996 6.62 16.06 50.74
CA THR A 996 7.50 15.08 51.38
C THR A 996 8.82 14.80 50.66
N ARG A 997 8.96 15.21 49.40
CA ARG A 997 10.17 15.03 48.58
C ARG A 997 11.04 16.28 48.48
N ILE A 998 10.69 17.35 49.19
CA ILE A 998 11.43 18.61 49.18
C ILE A 998 11.97 18.91 50.57
N SER A 999 13.21 19.38 50.66
CA SER A 999 13.81 19.74 51.94
C SER A 999 13.25 21.07 52.49
N GLU A 1000 13.21 21.21 53.81
CA GLU A 1000 12.72 22.44 54.48
C GLU A 1000 13.50 23.69 54.04
N LYS A 1001 14.80 23.53 53.77
CA LYS A 1001 15.67 24.58 53.25
C LYS A 1001 15.17 25.09 51.89
N THR A 1002 14.82 24.17 51.00
CA THR A 1002 14.32 24.50 49.66
C THR A 1002 12.91 25.11 49.74
N ILE A 1003 12.01 24.56 50.55
CA ILE A 1003 10.66 25.11 50.79
C ILE A 1003 10.76 26.56 51.30
N SER A 1004 11.61 26.80 52.30
CA SER A 1004 11.79 28.15 52.87
C SER A 1004 12.27 29.17 51.83
N LYS A 1005 13.08 28.74 50.85
CA LYS A 1005 13.66 29.63 49.84
C LYS A 1005 12.73 29.90 48.66
N TYR A 1006 11.99 28.90 48.19
CA TYR A 1006 11.27 28.98 46.91
C TYR A 1006 9.74 28.94 47.02
N HIS A 1007 9.18 28.48 48.14
CA HIS A 1007 7.72 28.35 48.26
C HIS A 1007 7.04 29.74 48.22
N PRO A 1008 6.03 29.97 47.36
CA PRO A 1008 5.45 31.31 47.13
C PRO A 1008 4.93 31.99 48.42
N ARG A 1009 4.36 31.21 49.35
CA ARG A 1009 3.86 31.74 50.63
C ARG A 1009 4.97 32.17 51.60
N ARG A 1010 6.17 31.59 51.49
CA ARG A 1010 7.33 31.91 52.33
C ARG A 1010 8.15 33.04 51.73
N ARG A 1011 8.22 33.15 50.40
CA ARG A 1011 8.90 34.24 49.68
C ARG A 1011 8.33 35.63 50.04
N LEU A 1012 7.00 35.74 50.15
CA LEU A 1012 6.30 36.97 50.57
C LEU A 1012 6.60 37.41 52.02
N LEU A 1013 7.13 36.51 52.87
CA LEU A 1013 7.50 36.79 54.25
C LEU A 1013 8.99 37.17 54.41
N VAL A 1014 9.82 36.97 53.38
CA VAL A 1014 11.26 37.28 53.37
C VAL A 1014 11.54 38.61 52.64
N GLU A 1015 10.64 39.02 51.74
CA GLU A 1015 10.69 40.33 51.06
C GLU A 1015 9.98 41.46 51.85
N ARG A 1016 9.39 41.16 53.02
CA ARG A 1016 8.94 42.10 54.05
C ARG A 1016 9.87 42.04 55.24
#